data_AF-A0A9J7J1K1-F1
#
_entry.id   AF-A0A9J7J1K1-F1
#
_cell.length_a   1.000
_cell.length_b   1.000
_cell.length_c   1.000
_cell.angle_alpha   90.00
_cell.angle_beta   90.00
_cell.angle_gamma   90.00
#
_symmetry.space_group_name_H-M   'P 1'
#
loop_
_entity.id
_entity.type
_entity.pdbx_description
1 polymer ?
#
loop_
_entity_poly.entity_id
_entity_poly.type
_entity_poly.pdbx_seq_one_letter_code
_entity_poly.pdbx_strand_id
1 'polypeptide(L)'
;MLQHSNNANKSNLDFQLYVDIINTADAFKLSRLICNQFARSVVAMLGAVAPDSFDTLHSYANTFQMPFVTPWFPEKVIPPSSGLNDYAVSLRPDYHRAVIATITHYGWKQVIYIYDSHDGLLRLQQLYQSLQPGKASFRITNVKRVSNASDVVEFLRAIEKLDRWSNKYVVLDSTTQLAKAALIMHVRDVHLGRRNYHYFLSGLVMDDRWEKEVTEYGAINITGFRLLDFSRKVVRDFIDAWKRETISAQAALTYDAVQVLIDAILRLVRKKPEFVRATMRRASQNNTNKSMDCNPKNKFIPFEHGEKISRMIRKTEIVGITGNIRFNDIGHRKNFTLQVMELTEDGDMVKVATWSDNKGFVPVIPKKLARTITGTYDRNKTYIVTTIEEPPYIIRNDPEDPEYDPEEPFTGFCAELTKMLSEKMEINYQIKVVRDGKYGSENPKAPNGWDGLVGELLRKEADIAIAPLTVTLEREAVIDFSRPFLSFDLKPTKNTVNSTSAIFSFLQPLSMEIWISILCSLFAVSVVLFIVSRFSPYEWRVVSFTDSHSDHSDVSTTKTTVVNEFSFWNSMWFSLGSFMQQGSDINPRSISGRIVGCVWWFFALIVISSYTANLASYLTLSRIAEPGASYTKLATCPEDTIDVPKVIPTTESPEKVTDEHGWLAFIMDRPTAAPEDKPCEMVVTLTHSGYKDFAVGIPKGSQLRDGVNMALQSLKEEGEISRLVRKWFTKSECDHSDNDKGSELTLSQVAGLFYVLVGGLSLAMGVALIEFCRHGRSEAARANVPLRDALRAKAHLGNTERKGQSQRAAQRDNERLGWNGGAFGSQYYSPANQIGQEETALHSSFTQV
;
A
#
# COMPACT_ATOMS: atom_id res chain seq x y z
N MET A 1 5.40 -46.04 22.80
CA MET A 1 4.63 -46.14 24.06
C MET A 1 3.43 -47.05 23.77
N LEU A 2 3.52 -48.34 24.15
CA LEU A 2 2.47 -49.34 23.89
C LEU A 2 2.28 -50.19 25.16
N GLN A 3 1.45 -49.70 26.07
CA GLN A 3 0.91 -50.49 27.17
C GLN A 3 -0.54 -50.06 27.42
N HIS A 4 -1.51 -50.76 26.83
CA HIS A 4 -2.70 -51.24 27.55
C HIS A 4 -3.61 -52.05 26.62
N SER A 5 -3.74 -53.35 26.91
CA SER A 5 -4.95 -54.14 26.75
C SER A 5 -4.61 -55.58 27.17
N ASN A 6 -4.70 -55.87 28.48
CA ASN A 6 -4.62 -57.24 28.96
C ASN A 6 -5.75 -58.07 28.36
N ASN A 7 -5.41 -59.00 27.46
CA ASN A 7 -6.30 -60.11 27.12
C ASN A 7 -5.45 -61.32 26.73
N ALA A 8 -5.13 -62.14 27.73
CA ALA A 8 -4.22 -63.27 27.62
C ALA A 8 -4.90 -64.44 26.88
N ASN A 9 -4.79 -64.47 25.54
CA ASN A 9 -4.83 -65.69 24.71
C ASN A 9 -4.62 -65.39 23.20
N LYS A 10 -3.65 -64.55 22.86
CA LYS A 10 -3.14 -64.42 21.48
C LYS A 10 -1.62 -64.59 21.50
N SER A 11 -1.11 -65.34 20.53
CA SER A 11 0.33 -65.49 20.30
C SER A 11 0.97 -64.11 20.11
N ASN A 12 1.78 -63.67 21.07
CA ASN A 12 2.48 -62.39 21.00
C ASN A 12 3.54 -62.43 19.88
N LEU A 13 3.14 -61.99 18.69
CA LEU A 13 4.05 -61.61 17.63
C LEU A 13 4.58 -60.22 17.95
N ASP A 14 5.79 -60.16 18.47
CA ASP A 14 6.50 -58.91 18.70
C ASP A 14 7.21 -58.46 17.42
N PHE A 15 7.08 -57.18 17.06
CA PHE A 15 7.61 -56.62 15.83
C PHE A 15 8.83 -55.75 16.13
N GLN A 16 10.02 -56.28 15.83
CA GLN A 16 11.27 -55.52 15.94
C GLN A 16 11.45 -54.61 14.73
N LEU A 17 11.74 -53.33 14.98
CA LEU A 17 11.99 -52.31 13.96
C LEU A 17 13.50 -52.00 13.91
N TYR A 18 14.13 -52.22 12.77
CA TYR A 18 15.49 -51.75 12.51
C TYR A 18 15.43 -50.38 11.84
N VAL A 19 15.87 -49.35 12.54
CA VAL A 19 15.90 -47.96 12.04
C VAL A 19 17.34 -47.57 11.76
N ASP A 20 17.61 -47.15 10.52
CA ASP A 20 18.85 -46.46 10.15
C ASP A 20 18.48 -45.08 9.58
N ILE A 21 19.23 -44.03 9.93
CA ILE A 21 19.03 -42.66 9.41
C ILE A 21 20.17 -42.36 8.44
N ILE A 22 19.83 -42.05 7.19
CA ILE A 22 20.82 -41.74 6.14
C ILE A 22 20.38 -40.55 5.28
N ASN A 23 21.35 -39.92 4.61
CA ASN A 23 21.05 -39.04 3.49
C ASN A 23 20.66 -39.89 2.27
N THR A 24 19.38 -39.82 1.89
CA THR A 24 18.81 -40.58 0.77
C THR A 24 19.13 -40.01 -0.61
N ALA A 25 19.94 -38.94 -0.73
CA ALA A 25 20.44 -38.46 -2.02
C ALA A 25 21.64 -39.29 -2.53
N ASP A 26 22.29 -40.08 -1.67
CA ASP A 26 23.43 -40.92 -2.03
C ASP A 26 22.97 -42.37 -2.30
N ALA A 27 22.72 -42.67 -3.58
CA ALA A 27 22.27 -43.98 -4.03
C ALA A 27 23.25 -45.13 -3.69
N PHE A 28 24.56 -44.85 -3.56
CA PHE A 28 25.55 -45.86 -3.20
C PHE A 28 25.50 -46.19 -1.70
N LYS A 29 25.36 -45.18 -0.83
CA LYS A 29 25.11 -45.40 0.60
C LYS A 29 23.75 -46.09 0.82
N LEU A 30 22.72 -45.70 0.07
CA LEU A 30 21.39 -46.31 0.13
C LEU A 30 21.43 -47.80 -0.26
N SER A 31 22.06 -48.15 -1.39
CA SER A 31 22.13 -49.55 -1.83
C SER A 31 22.88 -50.41 -0.81
N ARG A 32 24.04 -49.96 -0.29
CA ARG A 32 24.75 -50.66 0.80
C ARG A 32 23.87 -50.84 2.05
N LEU A 33 23.05 -49.86 2.40
CA LEU A 33 22.12 -49.94 3.52
C LEU A 33 21.02 -50.98 3.30
N ILE A 34 20.38 -50.97 2.13
CA ILE A 34 19.36 -51.94 1.73
C ILE A 34 19.93 -53.36 1.84
N CYS A 35 21.17 -53.57 1.40
CA CYS A 35 21.86 -54.86 1.49
C CYS A 35 22.18 -55.28 2.94
N ASN A 36 22.57 -54.35 3.80
CA ASN A 36 22.72 -54.63 5.24
C ASN A 36 21.37 -55.04 5.87
N GLN A 37 20.25 -54.44 5.44
CA GLN A 37 18.90 -54.79 5.92
C GLN A 37 18.43 -56.14 5.36
N PHE A 38 18.76 -56.49 4.12
CA PHE A 38 18.50 -57.81 3.56
C PHE A 38 19.33 -58.92 4.23
N ALA A 39 20.57 -58.60 4.64
CA ALA A 39 21.37 -59.48 5.49
C ALA A 39 20.72 -59.71 6.87
N ARG A 40 20.10 -58.67 7.47
CA ARG A 40 19.28 -58.77 8.70
C ARG A 40 17.95 -59.52 8.51
N SER A 41 17.63 -60.02 7.31
CA SER A 41 16.44 -60.80 7.00
C SER A 41 15.10 -60.11 7.31
N VAL A 42 15.01 -58.80 7.02
CA VAL A 42 13.76 -58.02 7.14
C VAL A 42 12.61 -58.60 6.30
N VAL A 43 11.37 -58.37 6.76
CA VAL A 43 10.13 -58.90 6.16
C VAL A 43 9.43 -57.88 5.25
N ALA A 44 9.65 -56.59 5.48
CA ALA A 44 9.20 -55.48 4.65
C ALA A 44 10.13 -54.27 4.91
N MET A 45 10.18 -53.35 3.95
CA MET A 45 10.86 -52.06 4.09
C MET A 45 9.83 -50.93 4.25
N LEU A 46 10.15 -49.96 5.11
CA LEU A 46 9.39 -48.73 5.30
C LEU A 46 10.37 -47.55 5.24
N GLY A 47 10.09 -46.55 4.40
CA GLY A 47 10.98 -45.39 4.31
C GLY A 47 10.46 -44.27 3.43
N ALA A 48 10.82 -43.03 3.79
CA ALA A 48 10.82 -41.90 2.88
C ALA A 48 12.13 -41.91 2.07
N VAL A 49 12.05 -41.56 0.79
CA VAL A 49 13.19 -41.61 -0.15
C VAL A 49 13.19 -40.32 -0.95
N ALA A 50 14.37 -39.78 -1.23
CA ALA A 50 14.51 -38.72 -2.22
C ALA A 50 14.23 -39.28 -3.64
N PRO A 51 13.61 -38.51 -4.56
CA PRO A 51 13.33 -38.96 -5.92
C PRO A 51 14.61 -39.47 -6.62
N ASP A 52 15.72 -38.75 -6.47
CA ASP A 52 17.05 -39.04 -7.02
C ASP A 52 17.60 -40.45 -6.66
N SER A 53 17.02 -41.12 -5.67
CA SER A 53 17.36 -42.52 -5.31
C SER A 53 16.15 -43.44 -5.18
N PHE A 54 14.95 -42.97 -5.55
CA PHE A 54 13.73 -43.78 -5.56
C PHE A 54 13.85 -44.94 -6.55
N ASP A 55 14.33 -44.68 -7.77
CA ASP A 55 14.59 -45.71 -8.80
C ASP A 55 15.51 -46.83 -8.29
N THR A 56 16.52 -46.48 -7.49
CA THR A 56 17.41 -47.49 -6.88
C THR A 56 16.63 -48.37 -5.91
N LEU A 57 15.85 -47.79 -5.00
CA LEU A 57 15.08 -48.58 -4.04
C LEU A 57 13.97 -49.39 -4.73
N HIS A 58 13.27 -48.82 -5.70
CA HIS A 58 12.25 -49.48 -6.52
C HIS A 58 12.82 -50.68 -7.27
N SER A 59 13.98 -50.52 -7.92
CA SER A 59 14.71 -51.59 -8.59
C SER A 59 15.09 -52.73 -7.64
N TYR A 60 15.62 -52.42 -6.45
CA TYR A 60 15.94 -53.44 -5.43
C TYR A 60 14.67 -54.11 -4.89
N ALA A 61 13.61 -53.35 -4.56
CA ALA A 61 12.35 -53.89 -4.08
C ALA A 61 11.72 -54.88 -5.07
N ASN A 62 11.70 -54.53 -6.36
CA ASN A 62 11.14 -55.38 -7.41
C ASN A 62 12.04 -56.58 -7.74
N THR A 63 13.37 -56.41 -7.79
CA THR A 63 14.34 -57.50 -8.05
C THR A 63 14.32 -58.56 -6.94
N PHE A 64 14.34 -58.12 -5.68
CA PHE A 64 14.35 -59.01 -4.52
C PHE A 64 12.93 -59.41 -4.06
N GLN A 65 11.88 -58.91 -4.71
CA GLN A 65 10.47 -59.08 -4.34
C GLN A 65 10.18 -58.63 -2.90
N MET A 66 10.92 -57.64 -2.39
CA MET A 66 10.77 -57.11 -1.03
C MET A 66 9.62 -56.11 -0.98
N PRO A 67 8.56 -56.33 -0.17
CA PRO A 67 7.50 -55.34 -0.01
C PRO A 67 8.07 -54.03 0.55
N PHE A 68 7.85 -52.94 -0.17
CA PHE A 68 8.24 -51.60 0.24
C PHE A 68 7.02 -50.72 0.40
N VAL A 69 6.89 -50.06 1.54
CA VAL A 69 5.82 -49.11 1.82
C VAL A 69 6.44 -47.73 2.03
N THR A 70 5.90 -46.71 1.37
CA THR A 70 6.42 -45.35 1.46
C THR A 70 5.35 -44.30 1.73
N PRO A 71 5.61 -43.31 2.61
CA PRO A 71 4.81 -42.09 2.73
C PRO A 71 5.16 -41.06 1.62
N TRP A 72 6.04 -41.40 0.66
CA TRP A 72 6.43 -40.52 -0.44
C TRP A 72 5.42 -40.51 -1.60
N PHE A 73 5.54 -39.53 -2.48
CA PHE A 73 4.67 -39.35 -3.64
C PHE A 73 4.75 -40.55 -4.62
N PRO A 74 3.64 -41.00 -5.24
CA PRO A 74 3.65 -42.11 -6.19
C PRO A 74 4.30 -41.70 -7.51
N GLU A 75 5.57 -42.02 -7.65
CA GLU A 75 6.34 -41.82 -8.89
C GLU A 75 5.96 -42.85 -9.96
N LYS A 76 5.72 -42.39 -11.19
CA LYS A 76 5.38 -43.26 -12.32
C LYS A 76 6.66 -43.85 -12.94
N VAL A 77 7.34 -44.71 -12.20
CA VAL A 77 8.46 -45.50 -12.74
C VAL A 77 7.91 -46.42 -13.84
N ILE A 78 8.66 -46.56 -14.94
CA ILE A 78 8.28 -47.47 -16.03
C ILE A 78 8.33 -48.90 -15.48
N PRO A 79 7.20 -49.63 -15.39
CA PRO A 79 7.23 -51.01 -14.90
C PRO A 79 8.07 -51.87 -15.87
N PRO A 80 8.89 -52.81 -15.36
CA PRO A 80 9.68 -53.67 -16.23
C PRO A 80 8.77 -54.43 -17.20
N SER A 81 9.19 -54.51 -18.46
CA SER A 81 8.41 -55.03 -19.62
C SER A 81 7.86 -56.46 -19.45
N SER A 82 8.28 -57.17 -18.42
CA SER A 82 7.86 -58.52 -18.02
C SER A 82 6.50 -58.59 -17.31
N GLY A 83 5.82 -57.45 -17.07
CA GLY A 83 4.49 -57.45 -16.44
C GLY A 83 4.48 -57.89 -14.96
N LEU A 84 5.59 -57.72 -14.24
CA LEU A 84 5.66 -58.02 -12.81
C LEU A 84 4.78 -57.07 -12.00
N ASN A 85 4.16 -57.59 -10.93
CA ASN A 85 3.52 -56.75 -9.92
C ASN A 85 4.55 -55.84 -9.26
N ASP A 86 4.21 -54.57 -9.04
CA ASP A 86 5.02 -53.68 -8.21
C ASP A 86 5.04 -54.15 -6.75
N TYR A 87 6.20 -54.05 -6.12
CA TYR A 87 6.42 -54.32 -4.70
C TYR A 87 6.47 -53.05 -3.86
N ALA A 88 6.54 -51.87 -4.48
CA ALA A 88 6.36 -50.57 -3.84
C ALA A 88 4.86 -50.23 -3.68
N VAL A 89 4.51 -49.61 -2.56
CA VAL A 89 3.16 -49.11 -2.25
C VAL A 89 3.27 -47.71 -1.64
N SER A 90 2.60 -46.73 -2.23
CA SER A 90 2.62 -45.33 -1.78
C SER A 90 1.34 -44.98 -1.01
N LEU A 91 1.51 -44.48 0.22
CA LEU A 91 0.41 -43.95 1.04
C LEU A 91 0.07 -42.49 0.74
N ARG A 92 0.99 -41.72 0.14
CA ARG A 92 0.71 -40.32 -0.21
C ARG A 92 -0.30 -40.31 -1.35
N PRO A 93 -1.48 -39.69 -1.16
CA PRO A 93 -2.48 -39.65 -2.22
C PRO A 93 -1.98 -38.83 -3.41
N ASP A 94 -2.42 -39.20 -4.61
CA ASP A 94 -2.19 -38.41 -5.82
C ASP A 94 -3.26 -37.32 -5.95
N TYR A 95 -2.89 -36.07 -5.67
CA TYR A 95 -3.81 -34.94 -5.53
C TYR A 95 -3.70 -33.87 -6.62
N HIS A 96 -3.04 -34.12 -7.76
CA HIS A 96 -2.99 -33.15 -8.87
C HIS A 96 -4.40 -32.74 -9.36
N ARG A 97 -5.38 -33.65 -9.31
CA ARG A 97 -6.79 -33.38 -9.61
C ARG A 97 -7.45 -32.43 -8.60
N ALA A 98 -7.03 -32.48 -7.34
CA ALA A 98 -7.49 -31.55 -6.32
C ALA A 98 -6.94 -30.14 -6.58
N VAL A 99 -5.65 -30.03 -6.96
CA VAL A 99 -5.02 -28.75 -7.34
C VAL A 99 -5.81 -28.08 -8.47
N ILE A 100 -6.13 -28.81 -9.53
CA ILE A 100 -6.94 -28.33 -10.65
C ILE A 100 -8.32 -27.88 -10.16
N ALA A 101 -9.01 -28.72 -9.39
CA ALA A 101 -10.36 -28.42 -8.92
C ALA A 101 -10.42 -27.15 -8.05
N THR A 102 -9.43 -26.94 -7.17
CA THR A 102 -9.31 -25.71 -6.37
C THR A 102 -9.08 -24.48 -7.26
N ILE A 103 -8.15 -24.55 -8.22
CA ILE A 103 -7.88 -23.44 -9.16
C ILE A 103 -9.14 -23.10 -9.98
N THR A 104 -9.90 -24.10 -10.43
CA THR A 104 -11.17 -23.88 -11.12
C THR A 104 -12.26 -23.32 -10.24
N HIS A 105 -12.29 -23.67 -8.95
CA HIS A 105 -13.29 -23.16 -8.01
C HIS A 105 -13.13 -21.66 -7.77
N TYR A 106 -11.88 -21.17 -7.60
CA TYR A 106 -11.59 -19.74 -7.49
C TYR A 106 -11.60 -18.99 -8.85
N GLY A 107 -11.87 -19.67 -9.97
CA GLY A 107 -12.00 -19.05 -11.28
C GLY A 107 -10.71 -18.44 -11.87
N TRP A 108 -9.54 -18.86 -11.39
CA TRP A 108 -8.26 -18.33 -11.82
C TRP A 108 -7.98 -18.67 -13.29
N LYS A 109 -7.69 -17.66 -14.13
CA LYS A 109 -7.41 -17.85 -15.57
C LYS A 109 -5.91 -17.98 -15.89
N GLN A 110 -5.07 -17.28 -15.12
CA GLN A 110 -3.62 -17.26 -15.26
C GLN A 110 -3.00 -17.62 -13.92
N VAL A 111 -2.00 -18.51 -13.93
CA VAL A 111 -1.39 -19.06 -12.71
C VAL A 111 0.13 -19.07 -12.84
N ILE A 112 0.81 -18.56 -11.82
CA ILE A 112 2.27 -18.63 -11.64
C ILE A 112 2.57 -19.90 -10.84
N TYR A 113 3.41 -20.80 -11.35
CA TYR A 113 3.78 -22.05 -10.68
C TYR A 113 5.24 -22.00 -10.20
N ILE A 114 5.44 -22.06 -8.89
CA ILE A 114 6.76 -22.02 -8.25
C ILE A 114 6.98 -23.33 -7.51
N TYR A 115 8.12 -23.99 -7.71
CA TYR A 115 8.43 -25.28 -7.08
C TYR A 115 9.89 -25.41 -6.63
N ASP A 116 10.17 -26.20 -5.60
CA ASP A 116 11.53 -26.44 -5.11
C ASP A 116 12.16 -27.76 -5.61
N SER A 117 11.40 -28.83 -5.49
CA SER A 117 11.85 -30.23 -5.53
C SER A 117 11.41 -30.97 -6.80
N HIS A 118 12.06 -32.11 -7.09
CA HIS A 118 11.79 -32.88 -8.31
C HIS A 118 10.35 -33.47 -8.33
N ASP A 119 9.72 -33.75 -7.19
CA ASP A 119 8.31 -34.15 -7.15
C ASP A 119 7.34 -33.01 -7.49
N GLY A 120 7.74 -31.74 -7.27
CA GLY A 120 7.00 -30.58 -7.75
C GLY A 120 7.01 -30.47 -9.28
N LEU A 121 8.11 -30.83 -9.92
CA LEU A 121 8.19 -30.95 -11.39
C LEU A 121 7.33 -32.12 -11.92
N LEU A 122 7.35 -33.27 -11.25
CA LEU A 122 6.50 -34.41 -11.61
C LEU A 122 5.01 -34.06 -11.49
N ARG A 123 4.62 -33.34 -10.42
CA ARG A 123 3.24 -32.84 -10.27
C ARG A 123 2.88 -31.81 -11.32
N LEU A 124 3.78 -30.89 -11.68
CA LEU A 124 3.59 -29.97 -12.81
C LEU A 124 3.36 -30.73 -14.14
N GLN A 125 4.12 -31.79 -14.40
CA GLN A 125 3.91 -32.64 -15.58
C GLN A 125 2.53 -33.32 -15.57
N GLN A 126 2.07 -33.80 -14.41
CA GLN A 126 0.73 -34.38 -14.27
C GLN A 126 -0.39 -33.35 -14.46
N LEU A 127 -0.19 -32.10 -14.00
CA LEU A 127 -1.10 -30.98 -14.28
C LEU A 127 -1.20 -30.74 -15.79
N TYR A 128 -0.07 -30.63 -16.51
CA TYR A 128 -0.10 -30.49 -17.97
C TYR A 128 -0.72 -31.70 -18.69
N GLN A 129 -0.48 -32.94 -18.23
CA GLN A 129 -1.10 -34.14 -18.81
C GLN A 129 -2.63 -34.17 -18.67
N SER A 130 -3.18 -33.51 -17.63
CA SER A 130 -4.63 -33.46 -17.37
C SER A 130 -5.31 -32.21 -17.95
N LEU A 131 -4.54 -31.15 -18.25
CA LEU A 131 -5.00 -29.96 -18.96
C LEU A 131 -4.99 -30.19 -20.48
N GLN A 132 -6.10 -30.66 -21.04
CA GLN A 132 -6.23 -30.85 -22.49
C GLN A 132 -6.09 -29.51 -23.26
N PRO A 133 -5.25 -29.45 -24.31
CA PRO A 133 -5.10 -28.24 -25.12
C PRO A 133 -6.44 -27.86 -25.77
N GLY A 134 -6.82 -26.58 -25.66
CA GLY A 134 -8.08 -26.04 -26.19
C GLY A 134 -9.30 -26.17 -25.26
N LYS A 135 -9.25 -26.98 -24.19
CA LYS A 135 -10.34 -27.11 -23.20
C LYS A 135 -9.91 -26.81 -21.76
N ALA A 136 -8.69 -26.31 -21.57
CA ALA A 136 -8.15 -25.93 -20.28
C ALA A 136 -8.89 -24.70 -19.71
N SER A 137 -9.34 -24.81 -18.46
CA SER A 137 -9.99 -23.75 -17.70
C SER A 137 -9.05 -22.62 -17.27
N PHE A 138 -7.75 -22.91 -17.18
CA PHE A 138 -6.70 -21.97 -16.81
C PHE A 138 -5.40 -22.26 -17.56
N ARG A 139 -4.53 -21.25 -17.65
CA ARG A 139 -3.18 -21.35 -18.22
C ARG A 139 -2.13 -21.10 -17.14
N ILE A 140 -1.12 -21.97 -17.09
CA ILE A 140 0.11 -21.69 -16.35
C ILE A 140 0.96 -20.74 -17.20
N THR A 141 1.23 -19.53 -16.71
CA THR A 141 1.91 -18.48 -17.48
C THR A 141 3.42 -18.48 -17.23
N ASN A 142 3.81 -18.65 -15.97
CA ASN A 142 5.18 -18.54 -15.51
C ASN A 142 5.51 -19.75 -14.65
N VAL A 143 6.69 -20.34 -14.86
CA VAL A 143 7.17 -21.50 -14.12
C VAL A 143 8.58 -21.21 -13.62
N LYS A 144 8.84 -21.39 -12.33
CA LYS A 144 10.17 -21.17 -11.74
C LYS A 144 10.51 -22.25 -10.72
N ARG A 145 11.70 -22.86 -10.88
CA ARG A 145 12.35 -23.63 -9.82
C ARG A 145 13.07 -22.68 -8.87
N VAL A 146 12.92 -22.88 -7.57
CA VAL A 146 13.53 -22.09 -6.48
C VAL A 146 14.28 -23.00 -5.51
N SER A 147 15.34 -22.51 -4.88
CA SER A 147 16.04 -23.23 -3.81
C SER A 147 15.78 -22.58 -2.45
N ASN A 148 15.75 -21.26 -2.42
CA ASN A 148 15.56 -20.45 -1.22
C ASN A 148 14.34 -19.53 -1.36
N ALA A 149 13.82 -19.06 -0.23
CA ALA A 149 12.68 -18.15 -0.19
C ALA A 149 13.02 -16.75 -0.75
N SER A 150 14.30 -16.38 -0.77
CA SER A 150 14.81 -15.19 -1.47
C SER A 150 14.49 -15.23 -2.96
N ASP A 151 14.69 -16.40 -3.58
CA ASP A 151 14.54 -16.61 -5.03
C ASP A 151 13.07 -16.47 -5.44
N VAL A 152 12.15 -16.86 -4.55
CA VAL A 152 10.70 -16.65 -4.71
C VAL A 152 10.39 -15.15 -4.74
N VAL A 153 10.85 -14.40 -3.73
CA VAL A 153 10.61 -12.96 -3.61
C VAL A 153 11.24 -12.18 -4.76
N GLU A 154 12.47 -12.49 -5.15
CA GLU A 154 13.16 -11.87 -6.28
C GLU A 154 12.43 -12.14 -7.61
N PHE A 155 12.00 -13.38 -7.85
CA PHE A 155 11.22 -13.73 -9.03
C PHE A 155 9.88 -12.98 -9.07
N LEU A 156 9.19 -12.85 -7.94
CA LEU A 156 7.95 -12.10 -7.86
C LEU A 156 8.17 -10.58 -8.03
N ARG A 157 9.27 -10.01 -7.52
CA ARG A 157 9.64 -8.61 -7.81
C ARG A 157 9.86 -8.37 -9.31
N ALA A 158 10.43 -9.35 -10.03
CA ALA A 158 10.61 -9.24 -11.47
C ALA A 158 9.28 -9.21 -12.23
N ILE A 159 8.27 -9.94 -11.75
CA ILE A 159 6.89 -9.90 -12.28
C ILE A 159 6.20 -8.57 -11.90
N GLU A 160 6.33 -8.13 -10.65
CA GLU A 160 5.73 -6.88 -10.14
C GLU A 160 6.26 -5.63 -10.87
N LYS A 161 7.51 -5.65 -11.33
CA LYS A 161 8.11 -4.60 -12.18
C LYS A 161 7.48 -4.51 -13.58
N LEU A 162 6.93 -5.61 -14.09
CA LEU A 162 6.27 -5.65 -15.41
C LEU A 162 4.79 -5.27 -15.29
N ASP A 163 4.12 -5.71 -14.23
CA ASP A 163 2.72 -5.43 -13.97
C ASP A 163 2.46 -5.38 -12.46
N ARG A 164 2.13 -4.19 -11.95
CA ARG A 164 1.91 -3.93 -10.52
C ARG A 164 0.45 -4.11 -10.09
N TRP A 165 -0.51 -3.83 -10.97
CA TRP A 165 -1.92 -3.69 -10.60
C TRP A 165 -2.75 -4.95 -10.80
N SER A 166 -2.28 -5.92 -11.60
CA SER A 166 -2.99 -7.19 -11.74
C SER A 166 -2.94 -8.08 -10.50
N ASN A 167 -4.00 -8.86 -10.33
CA ASN A 167 -4.08 -9.94 -9.35
C ASN A 167 -3.20 -11.12 -9.77
N LYS A 168 -2.30 -11.55 -8.88
CA LYS A 168 -1.28 -12.57 -9.12
C LYS A 168 -1.58 -13.82 -8.31
N TYR A 169 -1.95 -14.87 -9.04
CA TYR A 169 -2.31 -16.17 -8.47
C TYR A 169 -1.08 -17.08 -8.47
N VAL A 170 -0.51 -17.33 -7.29
CA VAL A 170 0.75 -18.07 -7.12
C VAL A 170 0.47 -19.45 -6.53
N VAL A 171 0.64 -20.49 -7.34
CA VAL A 171 0.73 -21.86 -6.85
C VAL A 171 2.16 -22.09 -6.37
N LEU A 172 2.33 -22.17 -5.06
CA LEU A 172 3.60 -22.47 -4.43
C LEU A 172 3.61 -23.95 -4.03
N ASP A 173 4.49 -24.70 -4.68
CA ASP A 173 4.69 -26.13 -4.48
C ASP A 173 6.03 -26.39 -3.81
N SER A 174 6.05 -26.32 -2.47
CA SER A 174 7.28 -26.43 -1.71
C SER A 174 7.12 -27.13 -0.37
N THR A 175 8.26 -27.41 0.25
CA THR A 175 8.34 -27.82 1.66
C THR A 175 7.75 -26.77 2.61
N THR A 176 7.19 -27.22 3.75
CA THR A 176 6.59 -26.34 4.78
C THR A 176 7.50 -25.20 5.21
N GLN A 177 8.81 -25.47 5.36
CA GLN A 177 9.80 -24.47 5.77
C GLN A 177 9.98 -23.38 4.72
N LEU A 178 10.12 -23.76 3.45
CA LEU A 178 10.27 -22.82 2.35
C LEU A 178 8.99 -22.01 2.12
N ALA A 179 7.82 -22.64 2.18
CA ALA A 179 6.53 -21.97 2.06
C ALA A 179 6.35 -20.84 3.08
N LYS A 180 6.60 -21.12 4.37
CA LYS A 180 6.53 -20.11 5.43
C LYS A 180 7.54 -18.98 5.23
N ALA A 181 8.81 -19.31 4.98
CA ALA A 181 9.86 -18.32 4.79
C ALA A 181 9.58 -17.40 3.59
N ALA A 182 9.03 -17.94 2.50
CA ALA A 182 8.65 -17.16 1.32
C ALA A 182 7.48 -16.21 1.60
N LEU A 183 6.45 -16.66 2.34
CA LEU A 183 5.31 -15.83 2.73
C LEU A 183 5.74 -14.70 3.69
N ILE A 184 6.53 -15.01 4.73
CA ILE A 184 7.06 -14.00 5.66
C ILE A 184 7.88 -12.95 4.90
N MET A 185 8.82 -13.37 4.04
CA MET A 185 9.64 -12.43 3.29
C MET A 185 8.85 -11.65 2.24
N HIS A 186 7.78 -12.22 1.66
CA HIS A 186 6.88 -11.46 0.80
C HIS A 186 6.20 -10.32 1.58
N VAL A 187 5.56 -10.60 2.72
CA VAL A 187 4.80 -9.55 3.44
C VAL A 187 5.72 -8.45 3.96
N ARG A 188 6.94 -8.80 4.37
CA ARG A 188 7.98 -7.85 4.79
C ARG A 188 8.58 -7.02 3.67
N ASP A 189 8.42 -7.44 2.41
CA ASP A 189 8.91 -6.68 1.27
C ASP A 189 7.97 -5.51 0.92
N VAL A 190 8.53 -4.30 0.89
CA VAL A 190 7.79 -3.07 0.54
C VAL A 190 7.46 -3.02 -0.96
N HIS A 191 8.19 -3.77 -1.80
CA HIS A 191 8.02 -3.73 -3.25
C HIS A 191 6.90 -4.63 -3.77
N LEU A 192 6.39 -5.56 -2.95
CA LEU A 192 5.35 -6.52 -3.36
C LEU A 192 3.98 -6.10 -2.83
N GLY A 193 2.97 -6.10 -3.72
CA GLY A 193 1.60 -5.76 -3.34
C GLY A 193 0.93 -6.86 -2.51
N ARG A 194 0.57 -6.60 -1.26
CA ARG A 194 -0.03 -7.63 -0.38
C ARG A 194 -1.42 -8.09 -0.84
N ARG A 195 -2.32 -7.13 -1.09
CA ARG A 195 -3.73 -7.39 -1.50
C ARG A 195 -3.91 -7.99 -2.89
N ASN A 196 -2.92 -7.83 -3.77
CA ASN A 196 -3.02 -8.27 -5.16
C ASN A 196 -2.60 -9.74 -5.33
N TYR A 197 -2.08 -10.39 -4.28
CA TYR A 197 -1.60 -11.77 -4.34
C TYR A 197 -2.56 -12.74 -3.66
N HIS A 198 -2.69 -13.92 -4.26
CA HIS A 198 -3.34 -15.06 -3.64
C HIS A 198 -2.43 -16.28 -3.81
N TYR A 199 -1.93 -16.80 -2.69
CA TYR A 199 -1.13 -18.00 -2.64
C TYR A 199 -1.99 -19.25 -2.50
N PHE A 200 -1.70 -20.26 -3.32
CA PHE A 200 -2.20 -21.61 -3.14
C PHE A 200 -1.02 -22.55 -2.87
N LEU A 201 -0.92 -23.00 -1.63
CA LEU A 201 0.05 -23.96 -1.15
C LEU A 201 -0.41 -25.36 -1.58
N SER A 202 0.13 -25.85 -2.69
CA SER A 202 -0.31 -27.13 -3.28
C SER A 202 0.22 -28.35 -2.52
N GLY A 203 1.26 -28.18 -1.69
CA GLY A 203 1.74 -29.19 -0.76
C GLY A 203 0.77 -29.45 0.40
N LEU A 204 0.97 -30.56 1.11
CA LEU A 204 0.22 -30.92 2.33
C LEU A 204 0.78 -30.16 3.55
N VAL A 205 0.78 -28.83 3.45
CA VAL A 205 1.47 -27.91 4.37
C VAL A 205 0.55 -27.41 5.49
N MET A 206 -0.78 -27.44 5.31
CA MET A 206 -1.75 -26.95 6.31
C MET A 206 -1.99 -27.92 7.48
N ASP A 207 -1.31 -29.08 7.50
CA ASP A 207 -1.26 -29.99 8.65
C ASP A 207 -0.22 -29.56 9.71
N ASP A 208 0.82 -28.82 9.30
CA ASP A 208 1.86 -28.31 10.22
C ASP A 208 1.39 -27.11 11.06
N ARG A 209 2.05 -26.85 12.19
CA ARG A 209 1.77 -25.66 13.03
C ARG A 209 2.16 -24.39 12.28
N TRP A 210 1.23 -23.47 12.10
CA TRP A 210 1.52 -22.09 11.70
C TRP A 210 1.70 -21.22 12.96
N GLU A 211 2.67 -20.31 12.93
CA GLU A 211 3.00 -19.46 14.08
C GLU A 211 2.02 -18.29 14.16
N LYS A 212 1.20 -18.26 15.22
CA LYS A 212 0.19 -17.20 15.46
C LYS A 212 0.80 -15.81 15.70
N GLU A 213 2.09 -15.73 15.99
CA GLU A 213 2.82 -14.48 16.28
C GLU A 213 3.07 -13.64 15.01
N VAL A 214 2.91 -14.24 13.83
CA VAL A 214 3.09 -13.56 12.54
C VAL A 214 1.72 -13.09 12.02
N THR A 215 1.28 -11.94 12.53
CA THR A 215 0.08 -11.21 12.04
C THR A 215 0.19 -10.79 10.57
N GLU A 216 1.41 -10.83 10.02
CA GLU A 216 1.74 -10.56 8.62
C GLU A 216 0.97 -11.48 7.63
N TYR A 217 0.61 -12.71 8.02
CA TYR A 217 -0.08 -13.64 7.11
C TYR A 217 -1.50 -13.19 6.72
N GLY A 218 -2.18 -12.37 7.54
CA GLY A 218 -3.53 -11.90 7.26
C GLY A 218 -3.63 -10.87 6.13
N ALA A 219 -2.51 -10.36 5.62
CA ALA A 219 -2.49 -9.33 4.58
C ALA A 219 -2.58 -9.90 3.14
N ILE A 220 -2.54 -11.22 2.98
CA ILE A 220 -2.50 -11.92 1.68
C ILE A 220 -3.41 -13.15 1.75
N ASN A 221 -4.20 -13.41 0.71
CA ASN A 221 -5.04 -14.61 0.69
C ASN A 221 -4.18 -15.86 0.56
N ILE A 222 -4.25 -16.78 1.53
CA ILE A 222 -3.49 -18.03 1.54
C ILE A 222 -4.45 -19.21 1.63
N THR A 223 -4.40 -20.08 0.63
CA THR A 223 -5.15 -21.34 0.57
C THR A 223 -4.21 -22.53 0.52
N GLY A 224 -4.65 -23.70 0.97
CA GLY A 224 -3.83 -24.91 0.91
C GLY A 224 -4.56 -26.17 1.34
N PHE A 225 -3.87 -27.31 1.23
CA PHE A 225 -4.44 -28.61 1.59
C PHE A 225 -4.03 -29.06 2.99
N ARG A 226 -5.03 -29.62 3.70
CA ARG A 226 -4.90 -30.35 4.95
C ARG A 226 -5.39 -31.79 4.74
N LEU A 227 -4.58 -32.78 5.11
CA LEU A 227 -4.91 -34.20 5.03
C LEU A 227 -5.63 -34.70 6.29
N LEU A 228 -5.32 -34.13 7.46
CA LEU A 228 -5.84 -34.57 8.75
C LEU A 228 -7.15 -33.87 9.12
N ASP A 229 -8.08 -34.66 9.63
CA ASP A 229 -9.41 -34.20 10.01
C ASP A 229 -9.56 -34.20 11.53
N PHE A 230 -9.10 -33.13 12.16
CA PHE A 230 -9.12 -32.94 13.63
C PHE A 230 -10.53 -33.02 14.26
N SER A 231 -11.61 -32.98 13.47
CA SER A 231 -12.96 -33.24 13.97
C SER A 231 -13.15 -34.71 14.42
N ARG A 232 -12.42 -35.65 13.80
CA ARG A 232 -12.55 -37.09 14.04
C ARG A 232 -12.00 -37.48 15.40
N LYS A 233 -12.75 -38.31 16.12
CA LYS A 233 -12.35 -38.82 17.43
C LYS A 233 -10.98 -39.51 17.39
N VAL A 234 -10.74 -40.39 16.41
CA VAL A 234 -9.46 -41.13 16.25
C VAL A 234 -8.25 -40.19 16.14
N VAL A 235 -8.40 -39.03 15.50
CA VAL A 235 -7.32 -38.03 15.38
C VAL A 235 -7.12 -37.28 16.69
N ARG A 236 -8.20 -36.92 17.40
CA ARG A 236 -8.12 -36.29 18.73
C ARG A 236 -7.48 -37.22 19.77
N ASP A 237 -7.99 -38.43 19.90
CA ASP A 237 -7.44 -39.48 20.78
C ASP A 237 -5.93 -39.72 20.51
N PHE A 238 -5.50 -39.64 19.23
CA PHE A 238 -4.09 -39.73 18.85
C PHE A 238 -3.27 -38.50 19.25
N ILE A 239 -3.77 -37.27 19.02
CA ILE A 239 -3.08 -36.02 19.38
C ILE A 239 -2.91 -35.90 20.90
N ASP A 240 -3.94 -36.26 21.67
CA ASP A 240 -3.88 -36.30 23.14
C ASP A 240 -2.78 -37.27 23.63
N ALA A 241 -2.64 -38.43 22.99
CA ALA A 241 -1.58 -39.40 23.27
C ALA A 241 -0.19 -38.94 22.77
N TRP A 242 -0.13 -38.16 21.70
CA TRP A 242 1.09 -37.64 21.06
C TRP A 242 1.75 -36.51 21.87
N LYS A 243 1.01 -35.84 22.78
CA LYS A 243 1.46 -34.75 23.66
C LYS A 243 2.08 -33.54 22.92
N ARG A 244 1.76 -33.37 21.64
CA ARG A 244 2.13 -32.20 20.82
C ARG A 244 0.90 -31.73 20.06
N GLU A 245 0.76 -30.41 19.91
CA GLU A 245 -0.42 -29.78 19.33
C GLU A 245 -0.66 -30.12 17.85
N THR A 246 0.39 -30.45 17.08
CA THR A 246 0.29 -30.79 15.65
C THR A 246 1.22 -31.95 15.24
N ILE A 247 0.94 -32.50 14.07
CA ILE A 247 1.74 -33.55 13.41
C ILE A 247 1.77 -33.28 11.90
N SER A 248 2.94 -33.39 11.27
CA SER A 248 3.08 -33.17 9.84
C SER A 248 2.39 -34.27 9.03
N ALA A 249 1.93 -33.95 7.81
CA ALA A 249 1.30 -34.92 6.92
C ALA A 249 2.22 -36.14 6.65
N GLN A 250 3.53 -35.93 6.52
CA GLN A 250 4.51 -37.00 6.31
C GLN A 250 4.65 -37.91 7.54
N ALA A 251 4.66 -37.35 8.75
CA ALA A 251 4.70 -38.14 9.98
C ALA A 251 3.40 -38.96 10.15
N ALA A 252 2.25 -38.36 9.85
CA ALA A 252 0.96 -39.05 9.90
C ALA A 252 0.85 -40.19 8.87
N LEU A 253 1.30 -39.97 7.63
CA LEU A 253 1.40 -41.01 6.60
C LEU A 253 2.36 -42.14 7.02
N THR A 254 3.44 -41.83 7.76
CA THR A 254 4.38 -42.84 8.27
C THR A 254 3.76 -43.69 9.37
N TYR A 255 2.97 -43.09 10.26
CA TYR A 255 2.20 -43.83 11.28
C TYR A 255 1.19 -44.79 10.63
N ASP A 256 0.40 -44.29 9.68
CA ASP A 256 -0.56 -45.09 8.92
C ASP A 256 0.13 -46.22 8.11
N ALA A 257 1.35 -45.99 7.60
CA ALA A 257 2.13 -47.00 6.89
C ALA A 257 2.54 -48.18 7.79
N VAL A 258 2.90 -47.92 9.05
CA VAL A 258 3.15 -48.97 10.06
C VAL A 258 1.85 -49.74 10.34
N GLN A 259 0.71 -49.05 10.47
CA GLN A 259 -0.59 -49.70 10.69
C GLN A 259 -1.00 -50.61 9.51
N VAL A 260 -0.78 -50.17 8.26
CA VAL A 260 -0.97 -50.98 7.04
C VAL A 260 -0.11 -52.24 7.06
N LEU A 261 1.19 -52.13 7.40
CA LEU A 261 2.11 -53.27 7.48
C LEU A 261 1.69 -54.28 8.54
N ILE A 262 1.35 -53.81 9.75
CA ILE A 262 0.90 -54.67 10.85
C ILE A 262 -0.40 -55.39 10.50
N ASP A 263 -1.41 -54.69 9.97
CA ASP A 263 -2.67 -55.30 9.55
C ASP A 263 -2.46 -56.33 8.42
N ALA A 264 -1.66 -56.01 7.40
CA ALA A 264 -1.32 -56.95 6.33
C ALA A 264 -0.64 -58.22 6.85
N ILE A 265 0.37 -58.10 7.72
CA ILE A 265 1.08 -59.25 8.28
C ILE A 265 0.16 -60.06 9.20
N LEU A 266 -0.63 -59.43 10.07
CA LEU A 266 -1.57 -60.12 10.96
C LEU A 266 -2.68 -60.85 10.17
N ARG A 267 -3.21 -60.26 9.09
CA ARG A 267 -4.16 -60.94 8.19
C ARG A 267 -3.51 -62.12 7.47
N LEU A 268 -2.25 -61.99 7.04
CA LEU A 268 -1.51 -63.06 6.40
C LEU A 268 -1.23 -64.23 7.35
N VAL A 269 -0.79 -63.94 8.59
CA VAL A 269 -0.59 -64.94 9.66
C VAL A 269 -1.86 -65.71 9.95
N ARG A 270 -2.99 -65.02 10.16
CA ARG A 270 -4.30 -65.67 10.42
C ARG A 270 -4.73 -66.57 9.26
N LYS A 271 -4.42 -66.20 8.02
CA LYS A 271 -4.78 -66.97 6.82
C LYS A 271 -3.82 -68.13 6.52
N LYS A 272 -2.54 -68.03 6.92
CA LYS A 272 -1.50 -69.04 6.70
C LYS A 272 -0.53 -69.08 7.90
N PRO A 273 -0.83 -69.85 8.96
CA PRO A 273 0.03 -69.92 10.16
C PRO A 273 1.44 -70.47 9.88
N GLU A 274 1.61 -71.27 8.81
CA GLU A 274 2.93 -71.73 8.33
C GLU A 274 3.90 -70.58 8.00
N PHE A 275 3.39 -69.38 7.70
CA PHE A 275 4.20 -68.17 7.54
C PHE A 275 5.07 -67.88 8.77
N VAL A 276 4.48 -67.96 9.98
CA VAL A 276 5.20 -67.70 11.24
C VAL A 276 6.27 -68.76 11.45
N ARG A 277 5.95 -70.04 11.19
CA ARG A 277 6.88 -71.16 11.34
C ARG A 277 8.06 -71.08 10.37
N ALA A 278 7.85 -70.58 9.16
CA ALA A 278 8.90 -70.31 8.19
C ALA A 278 9.79 -69.11 8.60
N THR A 279 9.19 -67.98 8.99
CA THR A 279 9.94 -66.78 9.40
C THR A 279 10.72 -67.00 10.69
N MET A 280 10.16 -67.69 11.71
CA MET A 280 10.89 -68.05 12.93
C MET A 280 12.08 -68.98 12.65
N ARG A 281 11.96 -69.93 11.71
CA ARG A 281 13.10 -70.75 11.27
C ARG A 281 14.21 -69.93 10.62
N ARG A 282 13.86 -68.81 9.96
CA ARG A 282 14.82 -67.87 9.37
C ARG A 282 15.53 -67.02 10.43
N ALA A 283 14.82 -66.59 11.48
CA ALA A 283 15.39 -65.85 12.60
C ALA A 283 16.21 -66.73 13.58
N SER A 284 15.85 -68.00 13.74
CA SER A 284 16.51 -68.93 14.67
C SER A 284 17.76 -69.62 14.11
N GLN A 285 17.99 -69.61 12.79
CA GLN A 285 19.19 -70.18 12.19
C GLN A 285 20.16 -69.07 11.76
N ASN A 286 21.30 -68.95 12.46
CA ASN A 286 22.47 -68.16 12.04
C ASN A 286 23.17 -68.71 10.76
N ASN A 287 22.43 -69.38 9.87
CA ASN A 287 22.92 -69.86 8.59
C ASN A 287 22.89 -68.72 7.57
N THR A 288 24.06 -68.09 7.39
CA THR A 288 24.37 -67.10 6.35
C THR A 288 23.92 -67.49 4.94
N ASN A 289 23.79 -68.80 4.66
CA ASN A 289 23.33 -69.33 3.38
C ASN A 289 21.83 -69.08 3.05
N LYS A 290 21.07 -68.36 3.90
CA LYS A 290 19.64 -68.03 3.67
C LYS A 290 19.27 -66.54 3.82
N SER A 291 20.21 -65.70 4.25
CA SER A 291 20.08 -64.24 4.16
C SER A 291 20.10 -63.81 2.70
N MET A 292 19.38 -62.75 2.36
CA MET A 292 19.33 -62.26 0.99
C MET A 292 20.57 -61.41 0.70
N ASP A 293 21.53 -61.98 -0.01
CA ASP A 293 22.71 -61.27 -0.50
C ASP A 293 22.36 -60.44 -1.74
N CYS A 294 22.83 -59.19 -1.77
CA CYS A 294 22.69 -58.29 -2.90
C CYS A 294 23.64 -58.60 -4.06
N ASN A 295 24.76 -59.28 -3.80
CA ASN A 295 25.78 -59.55 -4.81
C ASN A 295 25.99 -61.08 -5.02
N PRO A 296 24.93 -61.83 -5.38
CA PRO A 296 25.01 -63.29 -5.50
C PRO A 296 25.86 -63.70 -6.72
N LYS A 297 26.92 -64.46 -6.49
CA LYS A 297 27.87 -64.89 -7.54
C LYS A 297 27.28 -65.76 -8.67
N ASN A 298 26.10 -66.38 -8.46
CA ASN A 298 25.49 -67.31 -9.43
C ASN A 298 24.03 -67.00 -9.78
N LYS A 299 23.12 -66.89 -8.79
CA LYS A 299 21.68 -66.73 -9.03
C LYS A 299 21.02 -65.96 -7.90
N PHE A 300 20.18 -64.98 -8.26
CA PHE A 300 19.37 -64.23 -7.29
C PHE A 300 18.28 -65.12 -6.70
N ILE A 301 18.01 -64.95 -5.40
CA ILE A 301 16.95 -65.65 -4.67
C ILE A 301 15.93 -64.61 -4.21
N PRO A 302 14.78 -64.47 -4.88
CA PRO A 302 13.71 -63.56 -4.46
C PRO A 302 13.13 -63.94 -3.09
N PHE A 303 12.48 -62.99 -2.42
CA PHE A 303 11.82 -63.25 -1.16
C PHE A 303 10.58 -64.14 -1.34
N GLU A 304 10.68 -65.42 -0.95
CA GLU A 304 9.62 -66.45 -1.06
C GLU A 304 8.21 -66.05 -0.58
N HIS A 305 8.13 -65.05 0.30
CA HIS A 305 6.88 -64.59 0.93
C HIS A 305 6.50 -63.15 0.52
N GLY A 306 7.37 -62.46 -0.22
CA GLY A 306 7.21 -61.06 -0.61
C GLY A 306 5.95 -60.81 -1.43
N GLU A 307 5.70 -61.63 -2.45
CA GLU A 307 4.50 -61.55 -3.30
C GLU A 307 3.20 -61.72 -2.49
N LYS A 308 3.24 -62.57 -1.44
CA LYS A 308 2.09 -62.85 -0.55
C LYS A 308 1.81 -61.66 0.37
N ILE A 309 2.86 -61.03 0.90
CA ILE A 309 2.78 -59.83 1.74
C ILE A 309 2.34 -58.62 0.90
N SER A 310 3.01 -58.36 -0.23
CA SER A 310 2.70 -57.28 -1.19
C SER A 310 1.24 -57.34 -1.67
N ARG A 311 0.75 -58.54 -2.05
CA ARG A 311 -0.67 -58.77 -2.37
C ARG A 311 -1.61 -58.51 -1.18
N MET A 312 -1.18 -58.76 0.07
CA MET A 312 -2.00 -58.48 1.25
C MET A 312 -2.03 -56.97 1.53
N ILE A 313 -0.91 -56.26 1.40
CA ILE A 313 -0.81 -54.80 1.53
C ILE A 313 -1.76 -54.12 0.55
N ARG A 314 -1.75 -54.48 -0.74
CA ARG A 314 -2.71 -53.93 -1.73
C ARG A 314 -4.19 -54.23 -1.42
N LYS A 315 -4.46 -55.27 -0.63
CA LYS A 315 -5.81 -55.64 -0.15
C LYS A 315 -6.13 -55.13 1.26
N THR A 316 -5.29 -54.26 1.83
CA THR A 316 -5.62 -53.59 3.08
C THR A 316 -6.70 -52.53 2.82
N GLU A 317 -7.72 -52.60 3.66
CA GLU A 317 -8.77 -51.60 3.81
C GLU A 317 -8.85 -51.35 5.31
N ILE A 318 -8.41 -50.17 5.72
CA ILE A 318 -8.36 -49.73 7.12
C ILE A 318 -8.69 -48.23 7.22
N VAL A 319 -9.08 -47.79 8.41
CA VAL A 319 -9.18 -46.37 8.76
C VAL A 319 -7.98 -46.01 9.63
N GLY A 320 -7.13 -45.13 9.13
CA GLY A 320 -5.99 -44.54 9.83
C GLY A 320 -6.27 -43.09 10.24
N ILE A 321 -5.25 -42.38 10.73
CA ILE A 321 -5.37 -40.96 11.11
C ILE A 321 -5.53 -40.05 9.90
N THR A 322 -4.97 -40.42 8.74
CA THR A 322 -5.25 -39.75 7.44
C THR A 322 -6.58 -40.20 6.81
N GLY A 323 -7.45 -40.87 7.58
CA GLY A 323 -8.77 -41.31 7.15
C GLY A 323 -8.77 -42.68 6.46
N ASN A 324 -9.60 -42.83 5.43
CA ASN A 324 -9.74 -44.12 4.74
C ASN A 324 -8.49 -44.44 3.92
N ILE A 325 -7.96 -45.66 4.06
CA ILE A 325 -6.79 -46.16 3.34
C ILE A 325 -7.22 -47.37 2.52
N ARG A 326 -7.08 -47.24 1.20
CA ARG A 326 -7.36 -48.27 0.20
C ARG A 326 -6.38 -48.08 -0.96
N PHE A 327 -5.88 -49.17 -1.54
CA PHE A 327 -4.95 -49.14 -2.66
C PHE A 327 -5.62 -49.59 -3.97
N ASN A 328 -5.05 -49.21 -5.10
CA ASN A 328 -5.33 -49.82 -6.40
C ASN A 328 -4.39 -51.03 -6.65
N ASP A 329 -4.58 -51.72 -7.77
CA ASP A 329 -3.76 -52.90 -8.13
C ASP A 329 -2.27 -52.57 -8.37
N ILE A 330 -1.95 -51.29 -8.61
CA ILE A 330 -0.59 -50.76 -8.81
C ILE A 330 0.11 -50.47 -7.46
N GLY A 331 -0.64 -50.21 -6.39
CA GLY A 331 -0.10 -49.81 -5.07
C GLY A 331 -0.23 -48.31 -4.74
N HIS A 332 -1.03 -47.54 -5.49
CA HIS A 332 -1.35 -46.14 -5.19
C HIS A 332 -2.64 -46.04 -4.37
N ARG A 333 -2.70 -45.09 -3.44
CA ARG A 333 -3.89 -44.82 -2.63
C ARG A 333 -5.06 -44.28 -3.47
N LYS A 334 -6.28 -44.79 -3.22
CA LYS A 334 -7.57 -44.34 -3.81
C LYS A 334 -8.61 -44.05 -2.74
N ASN A 335 -9.69 -43.34 -3.10
CA ASN A 335 -10.82 -43.04 -2.22
C ASN A 335 -10.38 -42.38 -0.89
N PHE A 336 -9.59 -41.31 -1.03
CA PHE A 336 -9.18 -40.43 0.06
C PHE A 336 -9.99 -39.12 0.03
N THR A 337 -9.81 -38.30 1.07
CA THR A 337 -10.44 -36.99 1.23
C THR A 337 -9.39 -35.97 1.63
N LEU A 338 -9.40 -34.78 1.03
CA LEU A 338 -8.60 -33.63 1.41
C LEU A 338 -9.51 -32.50 1.90
N GLN A 339 -9.04 -31.74 2.88
CA GLN A 339 -9.69 -30.50 3.28
C GLN A 339 -8.97 -29.33 2.60
N VAL A 340 -9.75 -28.43 2.01
CA VAL A 340 -9.24 -27.17 1.47
C VAL A 340 -9.41 -26.13 2.56
N MET A 341 -8.28 -25.62 3.03
CA MET A 341 -8.19 -24.65 4.11
C MET A 341 -7.81 -23.29 3.53
N GLU A 342 -8.41 -22.24 4.05
CA GLU A 342 -8.06 -20.85 3.79
C GLU A 342 -7.68 -20.19 5.11
N LEU A 343 -6.67 -19.32 5.08
CA LEU A 343 -6.22 -18.56 6.23
C LEU A 343 -6.98 -17.23 6.28
N THR A 344 -7.60 -16.92 7.41
CA THR A 344 -8.30 -15.65 7.62
C THR A 344 -7.34 -14.52 7.99
N GLU A 345 -7.84 -13.28 7.98
CA GLU A 345 -7.08 -12.08 8.39
C GLU A 345 -6.52 -12.22 9.83
N ASP A 346 -7.27 -12.84 10.74
CA ASP A 346 -6.85 -13.16 12.11
C ASP A 346 -5.81 -14.29 12.22
N GLY A 347 -5.41 -14.92 11.11
CA GLY A 347 -4.46 -16.04 11.07
C GLY A 347 -5.05 -17.41 11.46
N ASP A 348 -6.38 -17.52 11.59
CA ASP A 348 -7.05 -18.81 11.84
C ASP A 348 -7.33 -19.56 10.53
N MET A 349 -7.19 -20.90 10.56
CA MET A 349 -7.38 -21.75 9.38
C MET A 349 -8.82 -22.26 9.30
N VAL A 350 -9.59 -21.70 8.36
CA VAL A 350 -11.00 -22.05 8.12
C VAL A 350 -11.13 -23.04 6.98
N LYS A 351 -12.03 -24.02 7.14
CA LYS A 351 -12.30 -25.04 6.12
C LYS A 351 -13.32 -24.52 5.10
N VAL A 352 -12.90 -24.41 3.85
CA VAL A 352 -13.71 -23.87 2.72
C VAL A 352 -14.26 -24.97 1.82
N ALA A 353 -13.59 -26.12 1.74
CA ALA A 353 -14.10 -27.26 0.97
C ALA A 353 -13.62 -28.62 1.48
N THR A 354 -14.29 -29.67 1.01
CA THR A 354 -13.79 -31.04 1.07
C THR A 354 -13.67 -31.58 -0.35
N TRP A 355 -12.47 -31.96 -0.75
CA TRP A 355 -12.23 -32.63 -2.02
C TRP A 355 -12.16 -34.15 -1.81
N SER A 356 -12.72 -34.94 -2.73
CA SER A 356 -12.60 -36.40 -2.72
C SER A 356 -12.53 -36.96 -4.15
N ASP A 357 -11.72 -38.00 -4.33
CA ASP A 357 -11.49 -38.71 -5.59
C ASP A 357 -12.82 -39.10 -6.30
N ASN A 358 -13.83 -39.51 -5.52
CA ASN A 358 -15.13 -39.95 -6.05
C ASN A 358 -16.16 -38.82 -6.24
N LYS A 359 -16.06 -37.73 -5.47
CA LYS A 359 -17.10 -36.66 -5.41
C LYS A 359 -16.64 -35.32 -5.99
N GLY A 360 -15.37 -35.20 -6.35
CA GLY A 360 -14.77 -33.93 -6.76
C GLY A 360 -14.66 -32.94 -5.60
N PHE A 361 -14.73 -31.65 -5.94
CA PHE A 361 -14.67 -30.54 -4.98
C PHE A 361 -16.07 -30.23 -4.45
N VAL A 362 -16.29 -30.44 -3.16
CA VAL A 362 -17.53 -30.06 -2.48
C VAL A 362 -17.25 -28.83 -1.63
N PRO A 363 -17.72 -27.63 -2.03
CA PRO A 363 -17.59 -26.44 -1.19
C PRO A 363 -18.39 -26.67 0.09
N VAL A 364 -17.75 -26.37 1.21
CA VAL A 364 -18.41 -26.28 2.51
C VAL A 364 -18.55 -24.79 2.72
N ILE A 365 -19.78 -24.26 2.71
CA ILE A 365 -20.00 -22.88 3.16
C ILE A 365 -19.33 -22.80 4.52
N PRO A 366 -18.24 -22.02 4.68
CA PRO A 366 -17.64 -21.92 5.97
C PRO A 366 -18.73 -21.36 6.87
N LYS A 367 -18.99 -22.03 7.99
CA LYS A 367 -19.44 -21.28 9.14
C LYS A 367 -18.29 -20.32 9.42
N LYS A 368 -18.32 -19.13 8.79
CA LYS A 368 -17.80 -17.92 9.42
C LYS A 368 -18.28 -18.05 10.86
N LEU A 369 -17.43 -17.73 11.81
CA LEU A 369 -17.96 -17.20 13.05
C LEU A 369 -18.60 -15.84 12.71
N ALA A 370 -19.77 -15.89 12.05
CA ALA A 370 -20.92 -15.20 12.60
C ALA A 370 -20.93 -15.65 14.05
N ARG A 371 -20.30 -14.83 14.89
CA ARG A 371 -20.35 -14.96 16.33
C ARG A 371 -21.83 -14.90 16.61
N THR A 372 -22.47 -16.07 16.77
CA THR A 372 -23.76 -16.16 17.42
C THR A 372 -23.57 -15.33 18.67
N ILE A 373 -24.33 -14.24 18.82
CA ILE A 373 -24.02 -13.21 19.81
C ILE A 373 -24.41 -13.77 21.18
N THR A 374 -23.64 -14.74 21.65
CA THR A 374 -23.68 -15.34 22.97
C THR A 374 -22.96 -14.41 23.93
N GLY A 375 -23.37 -13.15 23.93
CA GLY A 375 -23.35 -12.38 25.15
C GLY A 375 -24.39 -13.00 26.09
N THR A 376 -24.07 -13.05 27.37
CA THR A 376 -24.96 -13.61 28.40
C THR A 376 -26.03 -12.60 28.81
N TYR A 377 -26.82 -12.09 27.86
CA TYR A 377 -27.90 -11.13 28.13
C TYR A 377 -29.29 -11.72 27.83
N ASP A 378 -30.31 -11.21 28.52
CA ASP A 378 -31.68 -11.74 28.45
C ASP A 378 -32.48 -11.05 27.35
N ARG A 379 -32.84 -11.84 26.33
CA ARG A 379 -33.59 -11.37 25.16
C ARG A 379 -35.07 -11.09 25.46
N ASN A 380 -35.61 -11.67 26.53
CA ASN A 380 -37.01 -11.48 26.91
C ASN A 380 -37.22 -10.21 27.76
N LYS A 381 -36.14 -9.58 28.23
CA LYS A 381 -36.21 -8.32 28.98
C LYS A 381 -36.30 -7.13 28.01
N THR A 382 -37.21 -6.21 28.28
CA THR A 382 -37.19 -4.87 27.67
C THR A 382 -36.17 -4.00 28.39
N TYR A 383 -35.18 -3.51 27.66
CA TYR A 383 -34.10 -2.67 28.18
C TYR A 383 -34.45 -1.18 28.08
N ILE A 384 -34.20 -0.43 29.16
CA ILE A 384 -34.43 1.02 29.19
C ILE A 384 -33.18 1.73 28.64
N VAL A 385 -33.35 2.43 27.52
CA VAL A 385 -32.31 3.24 26.88
C VAL A 385 -32.51 4.71 27.29
N THR A 386 -31.58 5.27 28.05
CA THR A 386 -31.58 6.71 28.38
C THR A 386 -30.83 7.51 27.32
N THR A 387 -31.34 8.70 26.99
CA THR A 387 -30.77 9.60 25.99
C THR A 387 -31.07 11.07 26.30
N ILE A 388 -30.52 11.98 25.50
CA ILE A 388 -30.69 13.43 25.61
C ILE A 388 -31.16 13.99 24.26
N GLU A 389 -32.08 14.95 24.27
CA GLU A 389 -32.58 15.60 23.05
C GLU A 389 -31.54 16.61 22.54
N GLU A 390 -30.78 16.24 21.50
CA GLU A 390 -29.79 17.11 20.83
C GLU A 390 -29.79 16.81 19.31
N PRO A 391 -30.17 17.76 18.43
CA PRO A 391 -30.12 17.54 16.98
C PRO A 391 -28.67 17.53 16.47
N PRO A 392 -28.28 16.68 15.51
CA PRO A 392 -29.08 15.69 14.76
C PRO A 392 -29.07 14.28 15.40
N TYR A 393 -28.70 14.14 16.68
CA TYR A 393 -28.57 12.84 17.36
C TYR A 393 -29.92 12.29 17.82
N ILE A 394 -30.72 13.10 18.50
CA ILE A 394 -32.11 12.80 18.90
C ILE A 394 -32.95 14.06 18.68
N ILE A 395 -34.02 13.89 17.93
CA ILE A 395 -35.03 14.89 17.61
C ILE A 395 -36.37 14.27 18.01
N ARG A 396 -37.21 15.01 18.72
CA ARG A 396 -38.56 14.59 19.06
C ARG A 396 -39.47 14.87 17.87
N ASN A 397 -40.26 13.89 17.44
CA ASN A 397 -41.19 14.07 16.32
C ASN A 397 -42.40 14.91 16.78
N ASP A 398 -42.82 15.86 15.95
CA ASP A 398 -44.01 16.66 16.20
C ASP A 398 -45.29 15.80 15.98
N PRO A 399 -46.24 15.76 16.94
CA PRO A 399 -47.48 14.97 16.79
C PRO A 399 -48.43 15.45 15.69
N GLU A 400 -48.14 16.58 15.06
CA GLU A 400 -48.93 17.16 13.95
C GLU A 400 -48.39 16.74 12.57
N ASP A 401 -47.25 16.05 12.50
CA ASP A 401 -46.67 15.54 11.26
C ASP A 401 -47.42 14.28 10.77
N PRO A 402 -47.86 14.20 9.49
CA PRO A 402 -48.50 13.01 8.94
C PRO A 402 -47.63 11.73 8.93
N GLU A 403 -46.31 11.82 9.15
CA GLU A 403 -45.41 10.65 9.28
C GLU A 403 -45.17 10.22 10.75
N TYR A 404 -45.94 10.77 11.72
CA TYR A 404 -45.83 10.46 13.15
C TYR A 404 -46.29 9.04 13.51
N ASP A 405 -45.34 8.17 13.90
CA ASP A 405 -45.61 6.87 14.53
C ASP A 405 -45.59 7.00 16.08
N PRO A 406 -46.70 6.67 16.79
CA PRO A 406 -46.73 6.63 18.25
C PRO A 406 -45.73 5.65 18.90
N GLU A 407 -45.28 4.62 18.18
CA GLU A 407 -44.30 3.64 18.66
C GLU A 407 -42.84 4.14 18.51
N GLU A 408 -42.56 5.07 17.57
CA GLU A 408 -41.24 5.67 17.34
C GLU A 408 -41.26 7.22 17.50
N PRO A 409 -41.43 7.76 18.73
CA PRO A 409 -41.58 9.19 18.98
C PRO A 409 -40.30 10.04 18.80
N PHE A 410 -39.16 9.42 18.46
CA PHE A 410 -37.86 10.08 18.32
C PHE A 410 -37.18 9.66 17.01
N THR A 411 -36.66 10.63 16.25
CA THR A 411 -35.80 10.45 15.08
C THR A 411 -34.38 10.97 15.36
N GLY A 412 -33.43 10.68 14.47
CA GLY A 412 -32.03 11.12 14.60
C GLY A 412 -31.02 9.98 14.59
N PHE A 413 -29.75 10.33 14.55
CA PHE A 413 -28.64 9.37 14.45
C PHE A 413 -28.63 8.33 15.58
N CYS A 414 -28.85 8.76 16.84
CA CYS A 414 -28.85 7.87 18.00
C CYS A 414 -30.14 7.03 18.11
N ALA A 415 -31.27 7.53 17.60
CA ALA A 415 -32.50 6.76 17.51
C ALA A 415 -32.36 5.60 16.52
N GLU A 416 -31.87 5.87 15.30
CA GLU A 416 -31.63 4.84 14.29
C GLU A 416 -30.54 3.85 14.71
N LEU A 417 -29.47 4.32 15.38
CA LEU A 417 -28.45 3.45 15.97
C LEU A 417 -29.04 2.51 17.03
N THR A 418 -29.97 2.99 17.87
CA THR A 418 -30.66 2.18 18.88
C THR A 418 -31.48 1.07 18.23
N LYS A 419 -32.24 1.40 17.17
CA LYS A 419 -33.03 0.44 16.37
C LYS A 419 -32.14 -0.64 15.76
N MET A 420 -31.06 -0.25 15.07
CA MET A 420 -30.09 -1.19 14.47
C MET A 420 -29.41 -2.10 15.51
N LEU A 421 -29.06 -1.57 16.69
CA LEU A 421 -28.49 -2.37 17.77
C LEU A 421 -29.49 -3.38 18.33
N SER A 422 -30.76 -2.97 18.48
CA SER A 422 -31.83 -3.84 18.96
C SER A 422 -32.11 -4.99 18.01
N GLU A 423 -32.22 -4.70 16.71
CA GLU A 423 -32.38 -5.71 15.65
C GLU A 423 -31.20 -6.70 15.64
N LYS A 424 -29.96 -6.21 15.78
CA LYS A 424 -28.77 -7.06 15.75
C LYS A 424 -28.62 -7.94 16.99
N MET A 425 -29.07 -7.47 18.16
CA MET A 425 -28.97 -8.20 19.42
C MET A 425 -30.19 -9.10 19.71
N GLU A 426 -31.29 -8.94 18.97
CA GLU A 426 -32.57 -9.61 19.21
C GLU A 426 -33.11 -9.33 20.63
N ILE A 427 -33.14 -8.04 21.02
CA ILE A 427 -33.66 -7.55 22.31
C ILE A 427 -34.86 -6.60 22.10
N ASN A 428 -35.63 -6.36 23.16
CA ASN A 428 -36.65 -5.31 23.21
C ASN A 428 -36.08 -4.05 23.90
N TYR A 429 -36.48 -2.85 23.48
CA TYR A 429 -36.02 -1.59 24.07
C TYR A 429 -37.15 -0.59 24.32
N GLN A 430 -36.89 0.40 25.17
CA GLN A 430 -37.71 1.60 25.33
C GLN A 430 -36.79 2.82 25.53
N ILE A 431 -36.90 3.82 24.65
CA ILE A 431 -36.16 5.09 24.79
C ILE A 431 -36.83 5.97 25.86
N LYS A 432 -36.02 6.60 26.72
CA LYS A 432 -36.43 7.63 27.68
C LYS A 432 -35.44 8.79 27.63
N VAL A 433 -35.93 10.00 27.76
CA VAL A 433 -35.09 11.20 27.90
C VAL A 433 -34.69 11.37 29.36
N VAL A 434 -33.43 11.75 29.59
CA VAL A 434 -32.85 12.02 30.90
C VAL A 434 -33.62 13.10 31.66
N ARG A 435 -33.89 12.88 32.96
CA ARG A 435 -34.80 13.76 33.72
C ARG A 435 -34.29 15.18 33.98
N ASP A 436 -32.98 15.39 34.03
CA ASP A 436 -32.34 16.64 34.43
C ASP A 436 -31.67 17.38 33.24
N GLY A 437 -31.79 16.85 32.02
CA GLY A 437 -31.22 17.44 30.81
C GLY A 437 -29.69 17.42 30.74
N LYS A 438 -28.99 16.58 31.51
CA LYS A 438 -27.52 16.59 31.60
C LYS A 438 -26.86 15.29 31.13
N TYR A 439 -25.63 15.43 30.61
CA TYR A 439 -24.74 14.31 30.31
C TYR A 439 -24.29 13.54 31.56
N GLY A 440 -23.95 14.27 32.61
CA GLY A 440 -23.63 13.73 33.93
C GLY A 440 -22.24 14.07 34.40
N SER A 441 -22.18 14.67 35.57
CA SER A 441 -21.00 15.24 36.21
C SER A 441 -20.91 14.79 37.67
N GLU A 442 -19.72 14.81 38.26
CA GLU A 442 -19.56 14.53 39.69
C GLU A 442 -20.18 15.68 40.52
N ASN A 443 -21.26 15.36 41.23
CA ASN A 443 -22.05 16.31 42.00
C ASN A 443 -22.29 15.75 43.41
N PRO A 444 -21.63 16.28 44.45
CA PRO A 444 -21.78 15.81 45.84
C PRO A 444 -23.19 15.90 46.41
N LYS A 445 -24.11 16.63 45.77
CA LYS A 445 -25.52 16.73 46.17
C LYS A 445 -26.42 15.69 45.50
N ALA A 446 -25.94 14.99 44.47
CA ALA A 446 -26.70 13.98 43.75
C ALA A 446 -26.63 12.60 44.45
N PRO A 447 -27.72 11.81 44.43
CA PRO A 447 -27.67 10.43 44.91
C PRO A 447 -26.66 9.60 44.09
N ASN A 448 -25.74 8.92 44.79
CA ASN A 448 -24.55 8.24 44.25
C ASN A 448 -23.48 9.16 43.62
N GLY A 449 -23.52 10.47 43.90
CA GLY A 449 -22.46 11.42 43.55
C GLY A 449 -22.41 11.87 42.08
N TRP A 450 -23.35 11.42 41.24
CA TRP A 450 -23.39 11.74 39.80
C TRP A 450 -24.80 12.13 39.35
N ASP A 451 -24.90 13.21 38.58
CA ASP A 451 -26.12 13.63 37.87
C ASP A 451 -26.17 13.12 36.42
N GLY A 452 -27.20 13.49 35.65
CA GLY A 452 -27.32 13.18 34.22
C GLY A 452 -27.47 11.70 33.85
N LEU A 453 -27.21 11.42 32.56
CA LEU A 453 -27.22 10.07 31.96
C LEU A 453 -26.34 9.08 32.77
N VAL A 454 -25.14 9.52 33.16
CA VAL A 454 -24.21 8.72 33.98
C VAL A 454 -24.84 8.37 35.33
N GLY A 455 -25.50 9.32 35.98
CA GLY A 455 -26.24 9.11 37.22
C GLY A 455 -27.40 8.12 37.07
N GLU A 456 -28.18 8.18 35.98
CA GLU A 456 -29.29 7.24 35.74
C GLU A 456 -28.81 5.78 35.58
N LEU A 457 -27.65 5.57 34.93
CA LEU A 457 -27.01 4.25 34.83
C LEU A 457 -26.52 3.74 36.20
N LEU A 458 -25.91 4.61 37.02
CA LEU A 458 -25.44 4.26 38.36
C LEU A 458 -26.58 3.95 39.33
N ARG A 459 -27.72 4.62 39.18
CA ARG A 459 -28.95 4.35 39.96
C ARG A 459 -29.76 3.18 39.41
N LYS A 460 -29.38 2.62 38.26
CA LYS A 460 -30.12 1.57 37.53
C LYS A 460 -31.55 1.98 37.14
N GLU A 461 -31.75 3.27 36.89
CA GLU A 461 -32.99 3.79 36.32
C GLU A 461 -33.06 3.53 34.80
N ALA A 462 -31.88 3.41 34.18
CA ALA A 462 -31.70 2.96 32.80
C ALA A 462 -30.68 1.81 32.72
N ASP A 463 -30.79 0.98 31.68
CA ASP A 463 -29.91 -0.16 31.43
C ASP A 463 -28.76 0.15 30.47
N ILE A 464 -28.95 1.12 29.56
CA ILE A 464 -28.02 1.54 28.52
C ILE A 464 -28.20 3.05 28.28
N ALA A 465 -27.13 3.79 28.02
CA ALA A 465 -27.19 5.17 27.55
C ALA A 465 -26.67 5.27 26.10
N ILE A 466 -27.55 5.66 25.16
CA ILE A 466 -27.19 5.89 23.74
C ILE A 466 -27.44 7.36 23.43
N ALA A 467 -26.36 8.12 23.43
CA ALA A 467 -26.29 9.57 23.24
C ALA A 467 -24.91 9.93 22.67
N PRO A 468 -24.65 11.18 22.25
CA PRO A 468 -23.29 11.70 21.98
C PRO A 468 -22.46 11.87 23.28
N LEU A 469 -22.40 10.82 24.10
CA LEU A 469 -21.71 10.80 25.38
C LEU A 469 -20.20 10.62 25.16
N THR A 470 -19.43 11.67 25.43
CA THR A 470 -17.96 11.65 25.34
C THR A 470 -17.36 10.72 26.40
N VAL A 471 -16.48 9.81 25.98
CA VAL A 471 -15.66 8.98 26.86
C VAL A 471 -14.63 9.84 27.60
N THR A 472 -14.73 9.91 28.92
CA THR A 472 -13.76 10.59 29.80
C THR A 472 -13.31 9.66 30.91
N LEU A 473 -12.09 9.89 31.43
CA LEU A 473 -11.50 9.06 32.50
C LEU A 473 -12.39 9.01 33.76
N GLU A 474 -13.01 10.13 34.11
CA GLU A 474 -13.91 10.25 35.26
C GLU A 474 -15.19 9.42 35.08
N ARG A 475 -15.75 9.40 33.85
CA ARG A 475 -16.93 8.59 33.52
C ARG A 475 -16.59 7.10 33.45
N GLU A 476 -15.45 6.72 32.86
CA GLU A 476 -15.00 5.32 32.76
C GLU A 476 -14.66 4.70 34.15
N ALA A 477 -14.31 5.54 35.12
CA ALA A 477 -14.15 5.11 36.50
C ALA A 477 -15.46 4.55 37.10
N VAL A 478 -16.62 5.07 36.70
CA VAL A 478 -17.93 4.76 37.31
C VAL A 478 -18.86 3.91 36.44
N ILE A 479 -18.83 4.07 35.11
CA ILE A 479 -19.59 3.26 34.13
C ILE A 479 -18.64 2.59 33.12
N ASP A 480 -19.08 1.48 32.53
CA ASP A 480 -18.36 0.84 31.42
C ASP A 480 -18.80 1.47 30.09
N PHE A 481 -17.86 1.71 29.18
CA PHE A 481 -18.17 2.15 27.81
C PHE A 481 -18.08 0.98 26.81
N SER A 482 -18.83 1.10 25.71
CA SER A 482 -18.58 0.32 24.50
C SER A 482 -17.31 0.80 23.78
N ARG A 483 -16.90 0.09 22.73
CA ARG A 483 -16.04 0.68 21.68
C ARG A 483 -16.72 1.92 21.10
N PRO A 484 -15.97 2.98 20.76
CA PRO A 484 -16.56 4.20 20.21
C PRO A 484 -17.19 3.94 18.84
N PHE A 485 -18.39 4.45 18.65
CA PHE A 485 -19.15 4.37 17.40
C PHE A 485 -18.84 5.55 16.48
N LEU A 486 -18.42 6.69 17.05
CA LEU A 486 -18.03 7.90 16.32
C LEU A 486 -16.82 8.55 17.01
N SER A 487 -15.85 9.00 16.21
CA SER A 487 -14.56 9.56 16.67
C SER A 487 -14.24 10.82 15.88
N PHE A 488 -13.90 11.90 16.59
CA PHE A 488 -13.54 13.20 15.99
C PHE A 488 -12.08 13.55 16.30
N ASP A 489 -11.31 13.91 15.27
CA ASP A 489 -9.94 14.40 15.38
C ASP A 489 -9.93 15.93 15.43
N LEU A 490 -10.01 16.50 16.64
CA LEU A 490 -9.99 17.96 16.83
C LEU A 490 -8.56 18.49 16.82
N LYS A 491 -7.92 18.38 15.64
CA LYS A 491 -6.71 19.15 15.35
C LYS A 491 -7.08 20.63 15.41
N PRO A 492 -6.40 21.44 16.23
CA PRO A 492 -6.57 22.88 16.15
C PRO A 492 -6.07 23.32 14.78
N THR A 493 -7.01 23.64 13.88
CA THR A 493 -6.72 24.47 12.71
C THR A 493 -6.23 25.80 13.22
N LYS A 494 -4.91 25.91 13.36
CA LYS A 494 -4.23 27.17 13.61
C LYS A 494 -4.66 28.07 12.46
N ASN A 495 -5.49 29.08 12.75
CA ASN A 495 -6.05 29.96 11.74
C ASN A 495 -4.91 30.44 10.83
N THR A 496 -4.87 29.91 9.61
CA THR A 496 -4.10 30.52 8.53
C THR A 496 -4.88 31.75 8.15
N VAL A 497 -4.68 32.82 8.94
CA VAL A 497 -4.89 34.19 8.50
C VAL A 497 -4.23 34.25 7.13
N ASN A 498 -5.03 34.36 6.08
CA ASN A 498 -4.53 34.49 4.72
C ASN A 498 -3.55 35.66 4.74
N SER A 499 -2.25 35.37 4.62
CA SER A 499 -1.22 36.34 4.93
C SER A 499 -1.31 37.48 3.91
N THR A 500 -1.88 38.59 4.33
CA THR A 500 -2.17 39.77 3.51
C THR A 500 -0.89 40.49 3.13
N SER A 501 -0.17 39.94 2.14
CA SER A 501 0.85 40.62 1.33
C SER A 501 1.41 39.71 0.22
N ALA A 502 0.53 39.20 -0.65
CA ALA A 502 0.91 38.47 -1.87
C ALA A 502 1.75 39.30 -2.88
N ILE A 503 1.98 40.59 -2.60
CA ILE A 503 2.67 41.57 -3.44
C ILE A 503 4.11 41.11 -3.79
N PHE A 504 4.82 40.44 -2.88
CA PHE A 504 6.20 39.96 -3.11
C PHE A 504 6.29 38.46 -3.42
N SER A 505 5.20 37.80 -3.81
CA SER A 505 5.20 36.36 -4.11
C SER A 505 6.23 35.97 -5.18
N PHE A 506 6.54 36.84 -6.13
CA PHE A 506 7.53 36.60 -7.19
C PHE A 506 8.98 36.45 -6.68
N LEU A 507 9.30 36.88 -5.45
CA LEU A 507 10.63 36.69 -4.86
C LEU A 507 10.80 35.34 -4.15
N GLN A 508 9.69 34.66 -3.80
CA GLN A 508 9.69 33.40 -3.06
C GLN A 508 10.30 32.16 -3.76
N PRO A 509 10.36 32.05 -5.11
CA PRO A 509 10.99 30.90 -5.80
C PRO A 509 12.50 30.72 -5.54
N LEU A 510 13.16 31.71 -4.96
CA LEU A 510 14.57 31.66 -4.51
C LEU A 510 14.68 32.19 -3.08
N SER A 511 15.56 31.61 -2.27
CA SER A 511 15.79 32.09 -0.91
C SER A 511 16.47 33.46 -0.90
N MET A 512 16.26 34.24 0.17
CA MET A 512 16.90 35.55 0.35
C MET A 512 18.44 35.46 0.35
N GLU A 513 19.00 34.33 0.81
CA GLU A 513 20.44 34.05 0.77
C GLU A 513 20.99 34.01 -0.67
N ILE A 514 20.25 33.39 -1.60
CA ILE A 514 20.62 33.33 -3.01
C ILE A 514 20.52 34.73 -3.65
N TRP A 515 19.49 35.50 -3.33
CA TRP A 515 19.35 36.88 -3.80
C TRP A 515 20.53 37.79 -3.38
N ILE A 516 20.96 37.69 -2.12
CA ILE A 516 22.15 38.41 -1.62
C ILE A 516 23.41 37.92 -2.34
N SER A 517 23.55 36.61 -2.55
CA SER A 517 24.68 36.02 -3.28
C SER A 517 24.79 36.52 -4.72
N ILE A 518 23.65 36.63 -5.45
CA ILE A 518 23.59 37.18 -6.81
C ILE A 518 24.05 38.65 -6.83
N LEU A 519 23.60 39.47 -5.88
CA LEU A 519 23.99 40.88 -5.81
C LEU A 519 25.50 41.04 -5.50
N CYS A 520 26.04 40.21 -4.61
CA CYS A 520 27.47 40.16 -4.34
C CYS A 520 28.29 39.68 -5.57
N SER A 521 27.81 38.68 -6.32
CA SER A 521 28.52 38.17 -7.50
C SER A 521 28.54 39.18 -8.65
N LEU A 522 27.46 39.93 -8.86
CA LEU A 522 27.38 41.04 -9.82
C LEU A 522 28.45 42.11 -9.54
N PHE A 523 28.58 42.53 -8.28
CA PHE A 523 29.62 43.49 -7.86
C PHE A 523 31.04 42.91 -8.03
N ALA A 524 31.26 41.65 -7.63
CA ALA A 524 32.55 41.00 -7.75
C ALA A 524 33.02 40.90 -9.22
N VAL A 525 32.13 40.50 -10.14
CA VAL A 525 32.45 40.43 -11.58
C VAL A 525 32.70 41.82 -12.17
N SER A 526 31.97 42.85 -11.73
CA SER A 526 32.23 44.25 -12.11
C SER A 526 33.66 44.68 -11.76
N VAL A 527 34.11 44.37 -10.54
CA VAL A 527 35.48 44.65 -10.06
C VAL A 527 36.52 43.85 -10.84
N VAL A 528 36.30 42.55 -11.04
CA VAL A 528 37.24 41.68 -11.79
C VAL A 528 37.38 42.14 -13.23
N LEU A 529 36.28 42.48 -13.92
CA LEU A 529 36.33 43.01 -15.29
C LEU A 529 37.05 44.36 -15.35
N PHE A 530 36.81 45.27 -14.40
CA PHE A 530 37.54 46.54 -14.30
C PHE A 530 39.05 46.36 -14.06
N ILE A 531 39.45 45.42 -13.21
CA ILE A 531 40.86 45.09 -12.96
C ILE A 531 41.49 44.50 -14.22
N VAL A 532 40.87 43.47 -14.81
CA VAL A 532 41.38 42.79 -16.01
C VAL A 532 41.47 43.75 -17.20
N SER A 533 40.49 44.64 -17.40
CA SER A 533 40.53 45.65 -18.46
C SER A 533 41.59 46.72 -18.22
N ARG A 534 41.84 47.11 -16.95
CA ARG A 534 42.87 48.11 -16.61
C ARG A 534 44.29 47.57 -16.81
N PHE A 535 44.53 46.29 -16.55
CA PHE A 535 45.84 45.64 -16.67
C PHE A 535 46.14 45.04 -18.04
N SER A 536 45.13 44.66 -18.83
CA SER A 536 45.32 44.08 -20.17
C SER A 536 45.67 45.16 -21.20
N PRO A 537 46.87 45.15 -21.84
CA PRO A 537 47.25 46.16 -22.83
C PRO A 537 46.31 46.20 -24.05
N TYR A 538 45.66 45.08 -24.36
CA TYR A 538 44.81 44.92 -25.54
C TYR A 538 43.43 45.60 -25.46
N GLU A 539 43.03 46.10 -24.28
CA GLU A 539 41.78 46.89 -24.12
C GLU A 539 42.02 48.41 -24.28
N TRP A 540 43.28 48.85 -24.36
CA TRP A 540 43.64 50.26 -24.47
C TRP A 540 43.56 50.73 -25.93
N ARG A 541 42.61 51.63 -26.23
CA ARG A 541 42.48 52.24 -27.55
C ARG A 541 43.28 53.55 -27.60
N VAL A 542 44.21 53.65 -28.54
CA VAL A 542 44.76 54.96 -28.93
C VAL A 542 43.72 55.68 -29.77
N VAL A 543 43.15 56.76 -29.24
CA VAL A 543 42.24 57.65 -29.97
C VAL A 543 43.00 58.94 -30.28
N SER A 544 43.20 59.19 -31.57
CA SER A 544 43.75 60.45 -32.10
C SER A 544 42.61 61.42 -32.38
N PHE A 545 42.49 62.47 -31.59
CA PHE A 545 41.59 63.58 -31.89
C PHE A 545 42.31 64.60 -32.79
N THR A 546 41.65 65.01 -33.87
CA THR A 546 42.05 66.15 -34.70
C THR A 546 41.14 67.32 -34.36
N ASP A 547 41.64 68.29 -33.59
CA ASP A 547 40.92 69.54 -33.33
C ASP A 547 40.81 70.36 -34.63
N SER A 548 39.63 70.37 -35.25
CA SER A 548 39.30 71.18 -36.42
C SER A 548 38.47 72.40 -36.03
N HIS A 549 39.03 73.27 -35.17
CA HIS A 549 38.33 74.48 -34.68
C HIS A 549 39.27 75.67 -34.39
N SER A 550 39.98 76.14 -35.43
CA SER A 550 40.40 77.56 -35.55
C SER A 550 40.98 77.81 -36.94
N ASP A 551 40.44 78.81 -37.66
CA ASP A 551 41.06 79.32 -38.88
C ASP A 551 42.39 80.01 -38.55
N HIS A 552 43.51 79.33 -38.77
CA HIS A 552 44.78 79.89 -39.27
C HIS A 552 45.79 78.75 -39.52
N SER A 553 46.78 79.00 -40.37
CA SER A 553 47.66 77.97 -40.94
C SER A 553 48.74 77.47 -39.98
N ASP A 554 49.14 76.22 -40.24
CA ASP A 554 50.37 75.53 -39.83
C ASP A 554 50.38 74.77 -38.48
N VAL A 555 50.69 73.46 -38.61
CA VAL A 555 50.85 72.42 -37.57
C VAL A 555 49.57 71.86 -36.93
N SER A 556 49.03 70.80 -37.55
CA SER A 556 48.03 69.92 -36.93
C SER A 556 48.66 69.03 -35.84
N THR A 557 48.50 69.41 -34.56
CA THR A 557 48.98 68.60 -33.43
C THR A 557 48.00 67.45 -33.11
N THR A 558 48.32 66.25 -33.58
CA THR A 558 47.56 65.03 -33.26
C THR A 558 47.79 64.60 -31.80
N LYS A 559 46.91 65.02 -30.90
CA LYS A 559 46.92 64.53 -29.51
C LYS A 559 46.40 63.09 -29.48
N THR A 560 47.34 62.15 -29.39
CA THR A 560 47.04 60.73 -29.12
C THR A 560 46.76 60.55 -27.64
N THR A 561 45.53 60.20 -27.29
CA THR A 561 45.15 59.85 -25.92
C THR A 561 44.78 58.39 -25.86
N VAL A 562 45.23 57.68 -24.82
CA VAL A 562 44.96 56.26 -24.65
C VAL A 562 43.74 56.11 -23.75
N VAL A 563 42.62 55.68 -24.32
CA VAL A 563 41.32 55.59 -23.66
C VAL A 563 40.94 54.13 -23.47
N ASN A 564 40.45 53.80 -22.28
CA ASN A 564 39.88 52.49 -21.95
C ASN A 564 38.38 52.66 -21.73
N GLU A 565 37.55 51.92 -22.48
CA GLU A 565 36.09 52.03 -22.43
C GLU A 565 35.49 51.37 -21.18
N PHE A 566 36.25 50.47 -20.52
CA PHE A 566 35.84 49.81 -19.27
C PHE A 566 36.20 50.65 -18.03
N SER A 567 35.44 51.73 -17.80
CA SER A 567 35.32 52.33 -16.47
C SER A 567 34.63 51.36 -15.49
N PHE A 568 34.81 51.53 -14.18
CA PHE A 568 34.14 50.70 -13.16
C PHE A 568 32.61 50.65 -13.36
N TRP A 569 31.99 51.80 -13.63
CA TRP A 569 30.54 51.87 -13.91
C TRP A 569 30.15 51.22 -15.24
N ASN A 570 31.00 51.29 -16.26
CA ASN A 570 30.77 50.63 -17.55
C ASN A 570 30.92 49.10 -17.43
N SER A 571 31.86 48.62 -16.61
CA SER A 571 32.01 47.21 -16.24
C SER A 571 30.80 46.71 -15.44
N MET A 572 30.25 47.54 -14.54
CA MET A 572 29.01 47.23 -13.84
C MET A 572 27.82 47.15 -14.79
N TRP A 573 27.69 48.10 -15.72
CA TRP A 573 26.66 48.08 -16.76
C TRP A 573 26.76 46.84 -17.66
N PHE A 574 27.97 46.47 -18.08
CA PHE A 574 28.24 45.22 -18.81
C PHE A 574 27.74 43.98 -18.05
N SER A 575 28.08 43.87 -16.76
CA SER A 575 27.70 42.73 -15.94
C SER A 575 26.18 42.62 -15.76
N LEU A 576 25.50 43.76 -15.57
CA LEU A 576 24.05 43.85 -15.38
C LEU A 576 23.28 43.59 -16.69
N GLY A 577 23.69 44.19 -17.80
CA GLY A 577 23.08 43.98 -19.13
C GLY A 577 23.24 42.53 -19.63
N SER A 578 24.39 41.91 -19.32
CA SER A 578 24.61 40.47 -19.53
C SER A 578 23.68 39.60 -18.67
N PHE A 579 23.48 39.97 -17.39
CA PHE A 579 22.61 39.21 -16.48
C PHE A 579 21.12 39.35 -16.83
N MET A 580 20.69 40.50 -17.38
CA MET A 580 19.31 40.74 -17.82
C MET A 580 19.00 40.23 -19.25
N GLN A 581 19.90 39.46 -19.87
CA GLN A 581 19.79 38.91 -21.24
C GLN A 581 19.62 39.96 -22.37
N GLN A 582 19.84 41.25 -22.10
CA GLN A 582 19.72 42.32 -23.11
C GLN A 582 21.03 42.56 -23.87
N GLY A 583 22.16 42.12 -23.31
CA GLY A 583 23.50 42.39 -23.84
C GLY A 583 23.98 43.80 -23.49
N SER A 584 25.10 44.21 -24.10
CA SER A 584 25.70 45.53 -23.91
C SER A 584 26.52 45.95 -25.13
N ASP A 585 26.52 47.24 -25.44
CA ASP A 585 27.25 47.79 -26.61
C ASP A 585 28.79 47.69 -26.47
N ILE A 586 29.27 47.58 -25.23
CA ILE A 586 30.69 47.43 -24.89
C ILE A 586 30.98 45.94 -24.71
N ASN A 587 32.00 45.42 -25.38
CA ASN A 587 32.38 44.00 -25.31
C ASN A 587 33.90 43.83 -25.06
N PRO A 588 34.34 42.92 -24.17
CA PRO A 588 35.75 42.73 -23.86
C PRO A 588 36.52 42.18 -25.08
N ARG A 589 37.65 42.81 -25.39
CA ARG A 589 38.49 42.45 -26.55
C ARG A 589 39.59 41.48 -26.16
N SER A 590 40.11 41.61 -24.95
CA SER A 590 41.14 40.75 -24.39
C SER A 590 40.64 39.33 -24.15
N ILE A 591 41.52 38.35 -24.36
CA ILE A 591 41.22 36.93 -24.08
C ILE A 591 40.85 36.74 -22.60
N SER A 592 41.55 37.41 -21.69
CA SER A 592 41.25 37.41 -20.26
C SER A 592 39.86 37.97 -19.94
N GLY A 593 39.47 39.12 -20.51
CA GLY A 593 38.14 39.70 -20.32
C GLY A 593 37.03 38.83 -20.92
N ARG A 594 37.28 38.20 -22.07
CA ARG A 594 36.33 37.26 -22.70
C ARG A 594 36.10 36.00 -21.87
N ILE A 595 37.15 35.43 -21.25
CA ILE A 595 37.00 34.26 -20.37
C ILE A 595 36.11 34.62 -19.17
N VAL A 596 36.34 35.76 -18.53
CA VAL A 596 35.48 36.25 -17.42
C VAL A 596 34.04 36.46 -17.89
N GLY A 597 33.84 37.05 -19.07
CA GLY A 597 32.52 37.21 -19.70
C GLY A 597 31.80 35.88 -19.96
N CYS A 598 32.49 34.89 -20.53
CA CYS A 598 31.92 33.56 -20.79
C CYS A 598 31.49 32.83 -19.51
N VAL A 599 32.31 32.90 -18.45
CA VAL A 599 31.97 32.32 -17.14
C VAL A 599 30.76 33.04 -16.53
N TRP A 600 30.69 34.37 -16.65
CA TRP A 600 29.54 35.15 -16.19
C TRP A 600 28.26 34.83 -16.95
N TRP A 601 28.31 34.68 -18.27
CA TRP A 601 27.16 34.29 -19.10
C TRP A 601 26.65 32.88 -18.73
N PHE A 602 27.55 31.93 -18.49
CA PHE A 602 27.17 30.58 -18.04
C PHE A 602 26.49 30.61 -16.66
N PHE A 603 27.02 31.39 -15.72
CA PHE A 603 26.39 31.60 -14.41
C PHE A 603 25.00 32.23 -14.52
N ALA A 604 24.85 33.31 -15.31
CA ALA A 604 23.57 33.98 -15.52
C ALA A 604 22.51 33.05 -16.12
N LEU A 605 22.89 32.22 -17.10
CA LEU A 605 22.01 31.23 -17.74
C LEU A 605 21.47 30.23 -16.71
N ILE A 606 22.31 29.67 -15.84
CA ILE A 606 21.89 28.73 -14.79
C ILE A 606 20.92 29.39 -13.80
N VAL A 607 21.22 30.60 -13.32
CA VAL A 607 20.38 31.30 -12.32
C VAL A 607 18.97 31.56 -12.86
N ILE A 608 18.85 32.05 -14.10
CA ILE A 608 17.56 32.40 -14.70
C ILE A 608 16.76 31.13 -15.05
N SER A 609 17.44 30.06 -15.48
CA SER A 609 16.80 28.77 -15.77
C SER A 609 16.27 28.12 -14.49
N SER A 610 17.00 28.23 -13.37
CA SER A 610 16.55 27.75 -12.06
C SER A 610 15.37 28.56 -11.52
N TYR A 611 15.42 29.91 -11.61
CA TYR A 611 14.32 30.79 -11.21
C TYR A 611 13.02 30.47 -11.97
N THR A 612 13.09 30.32 -13.29
CA THR A 612 11.92 30.02 -14.13
C THR A 612 11.33 28.62 -13.85
N ALA A 613 12.17 27.61 -13.62
CA ALA A 613 11.73 26.28 -13.21
C ALA A 613 11.03 26.28 -11.82
N ASN A 614 11.62 26.95 -10.83
CA ASN A 614 11.04 27.04 -9.48
C ASN A 614 9.74 27.84 -9.47
N LEU A 615 9.63 28.91 -10.26
CA LEU A 615 8.40 29.68 -10.41
C LEU A 615 7.26 28.82 -11.00
N ALA A 616 7.55 27.99 -12.01
CA ALA A 616 6.58 27.07 -12.58
C ALA A 616 6.13 25.97 -11.58
N SER A 617 7.06 25.45 -10.77
CA SER A 617 6.76 24.52 -9.68
C SER A 617 5.87 25.16 -8.60
N TYR A 618 6.16 26.39 -8.20
CA TYR A 618 5.36 27.13 -7.21
C TYR A 618 3.92 27.42 -7.70
N LEU A 619 3.77 27.78 -8.99
CA LEU A 619 2.48 27.98 -9.65
C LEU A 619 1.69 26.69 -9.90
N THR A 620 2.32 25.51 -9.78
CA THR A 620 1.64 24.21 -9.88
C THR A 620 1.34 23.59 -8.52
N LEU A 621 2.21 23.72 -7.52
CA LEU A 621 1.94 23.28 -6.14
C LEU A 621 0.74 23.99 -5.52
N SER A 622 0.55 25.28 -5.81
CA SER A 622 -0.65 26.05 -5.41
C SER A 622 -1.96 25.55 -6.05
N ARG A 623 -1.89 24.66 -7.06
CA ARG A 623 -3.04 23.99 -7.68
C ARG A 623 -3.27 22.55 -7.17
N ILE A 624 -2.31 21.97 -6.44
CA ILE A 624 -2.33 20.57 -5.95
C ILE A 624 -2.42 20.55 -4.41
N ALA A 625 -3.05 21.57 -3.81
CA ALA A 625 -3.48 21.52 -2.43
C ALA A 625 -4.73 20.63 -2.30
N GLU A 626 -4.54 19.31 -2.39
CA GLU A 626 -5.60 18.33 -2.18
C GLU A 626 -6.30 18.59 -0.84
N PRO A 627 -7.64 18.58 -0.78
CA PRO A 627 -8.36 18.43 0.49
C PRO A 627 -8.15 16.99 0.97
N GLY A 628 -6.99 16.74 1.58
CA GLY A 628 -6.62 15.43 2.12
C GLY A 628 -7.72 14.91 3.04
N ALA A 629 -8.16 13.67 2.80
CA ALA A 629 -9.36 13.08 3.39
C ALA A 629 -9.31 13.05 4.94
N SER A 630 -9.83 14.13 5.53
CA SER A 630 -10.16 14.30 6.93
C SER A 630 -11.29 15.33 7.02
N TYR A 631 -12.28 15.10 7.88
CA TYR A 631 -13.49 15.94 7.94
C TYR A 631 -13.21 17.26 8.68
N THR A 632 -12.61 18.24 7.98
CA THR A 632 -12.10 19.49 8.57
C THR A 632 -12.58 20.77 7.88
N LYS A 633 -13.69 20.73 7.13
CA LYS A 633 -14.27 21.91 6.47
C LYS A 633 -15.81 21.95 6.54
N LEU A 634 -16.33 22.82 7.39
CA LEU A 634 -17.44 23.71 7.05
C LEU A 634 -16.89 25.15 7.16
N ALA A 635 -17.26 26.01 6.21
CA ALA A 635 -16.64 27.32 6.01
C ALA A 635 -17.44 28.46 6.66
N THR A 636 -16.82 29.64 6.69
CA THR A 636 -17.36 30.94 7.13
C THR A 636 -17.17 31.99 6.05
N CYS A 637 -18.09 32.96 5.95
CA CYS A 637 -17.85 34.29 5.39
C CYS A 637 -17.94 35.42 6.47
N PRO A 638 -17.45 36.66 6.20
CA PRO A 638 -16.93 37.55 7.25
C PRO A 638 -17.66 38.91 7.45
N GLU A 639 -17.26 39.59 8.54
CA GLU A 639 -17.48 41.01 8.92
C GLU A 639 -18.93 41.38 9.33
N ASP A 640 -19.17 42.26 10.33
CA ASP A 640 -18.42 43.47 10.68
C ASP A 640 -18.33 43.78 12.21
N THR A 641 -17.55 44.82 12.56
CA THR A 641 -17.26 45.30 13.93
C THR A 641 -18.38 46.10 14.62
N ILE A 642 -18.38 46.16 15.98
CA ILE A 642 -18.52 47.40 16.84
C ILE A 642 -18.64 47.08 18.36
N ASP A 643 -18.23 48.06 19.17
CA ASP A 643 -17.98 48.18 20.62
C ASP A 643 -18.94 47.59 21.69
N VAL A 644 -18.37 47.42 22.89
CA VAL A 644 -19.00 47.04 24.17
C VAL A 644 -19.60 48.26 24.90
N PRO A 645 -20.77 48.15 25.57
CA PRO A 645 -20.81 48.49 27.00
C PRO A 645 -21.66 47.57 27.90
N LYS A 646 -21.30 47.54 29.20
CA LYS A 646 -21.95 46.79 30.29
C LYS A 646 -23.37 47.27 30.63
N VAL A 647 -24.26 46.36 31.06
CA VAL A 647 -25.39 46.65 31.98
C VAL A 647 -25.50 45.55 33.07
N ILE A 648 -26.06 45.94 34.22
CA ILE A 648 -26.15 45.25 35.53
C ILE A 648 -27.50 44.49 35.66
N PRO A 649 -27.63 43.44 36.50
CA PRO A 649 -28.65 42.41 36.30
C PRO A 649 -30.02 42.74 36.88
N THR A 650 -31.07 42.18 36.27
CA THR A 650 -32.38 42.00 36.91
C THR A 650 -32.94 40.60 36.65
N THR A 651 -33.57 40.11 37.71
CA THR A 651 -34.35 38.88 37.94
C THR A 651 -35.11 38.23 36.77
N GLU A 652 -35.26 36.90 36.88
CA GLU A 652 -36.07 35.98 36.06
C GLU A 652 -35.47 35.57 34.69
N SER A 653 -34.49 34.67 34.77
CA SER A 653 -33.93 33.93 33.63
C SER A 653 -34.73 32.65 33.34
N PRO A 654 -35.04 32.33 32.06
CA PRO A 654 -35.37 30.96 31.66
C PRO A 654 -34.19 30.02 31.96
N GLU A 655 -34.47 28.73 32.21
CA GLU A 655 -33.42 27.76 32.53
C GLU A 655 -32.44 27.59 31.36
N LYS A 656 -31.16 27.84 31.67
CA LYS A 656 -30.05 27.80 30.72
C LYS A 656 -29.55 26.36 30.61
N VAL A 657 -29.96 25.65 29.56
CA VAL A 657 -29.41 24.33 29.23
C VAL A 657 -27.89 24.46 29.08
N THR A 658 -27.14 23.70 29.88
CA THR A 658 -25.68 23.78 29.92
C THR A 658 -25.07 22.73 29.00
N ASP A 659 -24.82 23.09 27.75
CA ASP A 659 -24.15 22.20 26.81
C ASP A 659 -22.67 21.99 27.20
N GLU A 660 -22.26 20.75 27.43
CA GLU A 660 -20.83 20.38 27.56
C GLU A 660 -20.06 20.63 26.25
N HIS A 661 -20.78 20.77 25.14
CA HIS A 661 -20.25 21.00 23.82
C HIS A 661 -20.79 22.37 23.42
N GLY A 662 -20.04 23.43 23.71
CA GLY A 662 -20.50 24.83 23.70
C GLY A 662 -20.77 25.43 22.31
N TRP A 663 -21.53 24.72 21.47
CA TRP A 663 -21.92 25.09 20.11
C TRP A 663 -23.43 25.38 19.99
N LEU A 664 -24.28 24.72 20.79
CA LEU A 664 -25.74 24.96 20.78
C LEU A 664 -26.13 26.33 21.34
N ALA A 665 -25.42 26.83 22.36
CA ALA A 665 -25.64 28.15 22.96
C ALA A 665 -25.55 29.34 21.97
N PHE A 666 -25.00 29.14 20.77
CA PHE A 666 -24.95 30.14 19.70
C PHE A 666 -26.17 30.07 18.75
N ILE A 667 -26.92 28.97 18.76
CA ILE A 667 -28.07 28.71 17.86
C ILE A 667 -29.37 29.30 18.43
N MET A 668 -29.53 29.28 19.76
CA MET A 668 -30.81 29.64 20.42
C MET A 668 -31.02 31.14 20.65
N ASP A 669 -30.02 32.00 20.45
CA ASP A 669 -30.09 33.44 20.79
C ASP A 669 -30.47 34.33 19.59
N ARG A 670 -31.56 33.97 18.88
CA ARG A 670 -32.21 34.87 17.91
C ARG A 670 -33.71 35.00 18.20
N PRO A 671 -34.21 36.22 18.49
CA PRO A 671 -35.65 36.46 18.60
C PRO A 671 -36.32 36.46 17.22
N THR A 672 -37.59 36.07 17.22
CA THR A 672 -38.48 35.93 16.06
C THR A 672 -38.56 37.18 15.16
N ALA A 673 -38.12 37.08 13.90
CA ALA A 673 -38.50 38.02 12.83
C ALA A 673 -38.37 37.43 11.41
N ALA A 674 -39.45 37.61 10.62
CA ALA A 674 -39.57 37.45 9.15
C ALA A 674 -39.38 36.05 8.50
N PRO A 675 -40.32 35.58 7.65
CA PRO A 675 -40.21 34.32 6.92
C PRO A 675 -39.79 34.52 5.44
N GLU A 676 -38.50 34.71 5.17
CA GLU A 676 -37.92 34.58 3.82
C GLU A 676 -36.38 34.67 3.88
N ASP A 677 -35.71 33.57 4.26
CA ASP A 677 -34.40 33.17 3.73
C ASP A 677 -33.94 31.82 4.33
N LYS A 678 -33.18 31.03 3.56
CA LYS A 678 -32.79 29.66 3.95
C LYS A 678 -31.59 29.68 4.92
N PRO A 679 -31.68 29.05 6.12
CA PRO A 679 -30.56 29.01 7.06
C PRO A 679 -29.57 27.89 6.70
N CYS A 680 -28.41 28.26 6.14
CA CYS A 680 -27.29 27.37 5.89
C CYS A 680 -25.95 27.99 6.32
N GLU A 681 -25.69 28.10 7.62
CA GLU A 681 -24.32 28.19 8.16
C GLU A 681 -24.29 27.70 9.62
N MET A 682 -23.64 26.56 9.87
CA MET A 682 -23.22 26.15 11.22
C MET A 682 -21.71 26.30 11.31
N VAL A 683 -21.26 27.21 12.18
CA VAL A 683 -19.84 27.48 12.42
C VAL A 683 -19.54 27.11 13.86
N VAL A 684 -18.98 25.92 14.06
CA VAL A 684 -18.63 25.42 15.39
C VAL A 684 -17.14 25.63 15.65
N THR A 685 -16.81 26.68 16.40
CA THR A 685 -15.46 26.91 16.92
C THR A 685 -15.15 25.94 18.06
N LEU A 686 -14.24 24.99 17.83
CA LEU A 686 -13.82 24.02 18.85
C LEU A 686 -12.54 24.48 19.55
N THR A 687 -12.64 24.57 20.88
CA THR A 687 -11.55 24.94 21.77
C THR A 687 -10.61 23.75 22.05
N HIS A 688 -9.35 24.11 22.31
CA HIS A 688 -8.18 23.31 22.72
C HIS A 688 -8.26 21.76 22.69
N SER A 689 -7.69 21.19 21.61
CA SER A 689 -6.91 19.94 21.55
C SER A 689 -7.48 18.64 22.15
N GLY A 690 -7.88 17.70 21.28
CA GLY A 690 -8.06 16.29 21.64
C GLY A 690 -8.75 15.44 20.57
N TYR A 691 -8.62 14.13 20.64
CA TYR A 691 -9.60 13.23 20.02
C TYR A 691 -10.83 13.16 20.93
N LYS A 692 -12.03 13.29 20.36
CA LYS A 692 -13.29 13.03 21.09
C LYS A 692 -13.95 11.77 20.56
N ASP A 693 -14.13 10.80 21.45
CA ASP A 693 -14.76 9.51 21.16
C ASP A 693 -16.15 9.47 21.81
N PHE A 694 -17.18 9.17 21.01
CA PHE A 694 -18.54 8.89 21.49
C PHE A 694 -18.78 7.39 21.54
N ALA A 695 -19.25 6.90 22.69
CA ALA A 695 -19.49 5.49 22.95
C ALA A 695 -20.80 5.28 23.74
N VAL A 696 -21.34 4.06 23.67
CA VAL A 696 -22.52 3.68 24.44
C VAL A 696 -22.13 3.48 25.90
N GLY A 697 -22.82 4.18 26.81
CA GLY A 697 -22.62 4.05 28.25
C GLY A 697 -23.41 2.87 28.82
N ILE A 698 -22.78 2.07 29.67
CA ILE A 698 -23.35 0.83 30.21
C ILE A 698 -23.02 0.71 31.72
N PRO A 699 -23.95 0.25 32.59
CA PRO A 699 -23.66 0.04 34.00
C PRO A 699 -22.50 -0.94 34.20
N LYS A 700 -21.58 -0.61 35.11
CA LYS A 700 -20.32 -1.34 35.30
C LYS A 700 -20.54 -2.82 35.64
N GLY A 701 -19.91 -3.71 34.88
CA GLY A 701 -20.08 -5.17 35.01
C GLY A 701 -21.36 -5.74 34.39
N SER A 702 -22.10 -4.98 33.58
CA SER A 702 -23.28 -5.48 32.86
C SER A 702 -22.91 -6.45 31.73
N GLN A 703 -23.66 -7.55 31.63
CA GLN A 703 -23.51 -8.57 30.58
C GLN A 703 -23.88 -8.06 29.17
N LEU A 704 -24.54 -6.91 29.08
CA LEU A 704 -24.84 -6.22 27.81
C LEU A 704 -23.59 -5.75 27.07
N ARG A 705 -22.51 -5.42 27.77
CA ARG A 705 -21.34 -4.74 27.20
C ARG A 705 -20.73 -5.52 26.03
N ASP A 706 -20.61 -6.83 26.16
CA ASP A 706 -20.02 -7.68 25.12
C ASP A 706 -20.99 -7.89 23.95
N GLY A 707 -22.30 -7.91 24.21
CA GLY A 707 -23.34 -7.93 23.18
C GLY A 707 -23.32 -6.65 22.32
N VAL A 708 -23.38 -5.48 22.97
CA VAL A 708 -23.32 -4.17 22.31
C VAL A 708 -22.01 -4.00 21.53
N ASN A 709 -20.86 -4.40 22.10
CA ASN A 709 -19.57 -4.35 21.41
C ASN A 709 -19.54 -5.22 20.14
N MET A 710 -20.09 -6.43 20.19
CA MET A 710 -20.18 -7.31 19.01
C MET A 710 -21.16 -6.76 17.96
N ALA A 711 -22.30 -6.21 18.39
CA ALA A 711 -23.29 -5.61 17.49
C ALA A 711 -22.73 -4.35 16.79
N LEU A 712 -22.13 -3.41 17.54
CA LEU A 712 -21.45 -2.23 16.99
C LEU A 712 -20.34 -2.61 16.02
N GLN A 713 -19.55 -3.65 16.32
CA GLN A 713 -18.51 -4.12 15.42
C GLN A 713 -19.12 -4.67 14.10
N SER A 714 -20.18 -5.46 14.17
CA SER A 714 -20.88 -5.97 12.97
C SER A 714 -21.47 -4.84 12.12
N LEU A 715 -22.10 -3.84 12.74
CA LEU A 715 -22.64 -2.66 12.04
C LEU A 715 -21.54 -1.80 11.39
N LYS A 716 -20.33 -1.79 11.98
CA LYS A 716 -19.16 -1.12 11.41
C LYS A 716 -18.56 -1.90 10.23
N GLU A 717 -18.47 -3.22 10.33
CA GLU A 717 -18.01 -4.11 9.26
C GLU A 717 -18.96 -4.14 8.06
N GLU A 718 -20.27 -4.02 8.29
CA GLU A 718 -21.30 -3.91 7.26
C GLU A 718 -21.39 -2.51 6.63
N GLY A 719 -20.72 -1.50 7.21
CA GLY A 719 -20.72 -0.11 6.72
C GLY A 719 -21.97 0.69 7.07
N GLU A 720 -22.85 0.15 7.93
CA GLU A 720 -24.12 0.77 8.33
C GLU A 720 -23.91 2.06 9.14
N ILE A 721 -22.94 2.07 10.05
CA ILE A 721 -22.58 3.30 10.79
C ILE A 721 -22.15 4.41 9.81
N SER A 722 -21.38 4.07 8.76
CA SER A 722 -20.99 5.00 7.70
C SER A 722 -22.13 5.41 6.76
N ARG A 723 -23.24 4.66 6.73
CA ARG A 723 -24.50 5.05 6.07
C ARG A 723 -25.26 6.05 6.93
N LEU A 724 -25.40 5.79 8.23
CA LEU A 724 -26.00 6.72 9.20
C LEU A 724 -25.26 8.06 9.24
N VAL A 725 -23.93 8.05 9.32
CA VAL A 725 -23.13 9.31 9.35
C VAL A 725 -23.37 10.12 8.08
N ARG A 726 -23.42 9.49 6.90
CA ARG A 726 -23.73 10.20 5.66
C ARG A 726 -25.16 10.76 5.65
N LYS A 727 -26.15 10.00 6.11
CA LYS A 727 -27.55 10.44 6.19
C LYS A 727 -27.72 11.68 7.06
N TRP A 728 -27.15 11.67 8.27
CA TRP A 728 -27.42 12.69 9.29
C TRP A 728 -26.43 13.88 9.29
N PHE A 729 -25.21 13.72 8.76
CA PHE A 729 -24.19 14.78 8.76
C PHE A 729 -23.77 15.28 7.37
N THR A 730 -24.16 14.62 6.28
CA THR A 730 -23.74 15.00 4.90
C THR A 730 -24.93 15.47 4.07
N LYS A 731 -25.40 16.71 4.30
CA LYS A 731 -26.48 17.30 3.51
C LYS A 731 -25.97 17.74 2.13
N SER A 732 -26.50 17.14 1.07
CA SER A 732 -26.06 17.32 -0.32
C SER A 732 -26.63 18.58 -1.00
N GLU A 733 -26.60 19.73 -0.32
CA GLU A 733 -27.17 21.01 -0.80
C GLU A 733 -26.19 22.19 -0.76
N CYS A 734 -24.89 21.92 -0.85
CA CYS A 734 -23.89 22.91 -1.24
C CYS A 734 -23.41 22.60 -2.66
N ASP A 735 -24.18 23.06 -3.65
CA ASP A 735 -23.85 22.95 -5.07
C ASP A 735 -22.71 23.92 -5.44
N HIS A 736 -21.51 23.62 -4.93
CA HIS A 736 -20.29 24.20 -5.46
C HIS A 736 -20.08 23.61 -6.85
N SER A 737 -20.52 24.34 -7.86
CA SER A 737 -20.30 23.95 -9.25
C SER A 737 -18.80 23.76 -9.50
N ASP A 738 -18.37 22.51 -9.70
CA ASP A 738 -17.02 22.16 -10.14
C ASP A 738 -16.81 22.63 -11.59
N ASN A 739 -16.67 23.95 -11.76
CA ASN A 739 -16.05 24.52 -12.94
C ASN A 739 -14.54 24.25 -12.84
N ASP A 740 -14.16 23.04 -13.22
CA ASP A 740 -12.77 22.59 -13.41
C ASP A 740 -12.15 23.26 -14.66
N LYS A 741 -12.18 24.59 -14.67
CA LYS A 741 -11.58 25.48 -15.65
C LYS A 741 -10.33 26.07 -14.99
N GLY A 742 -9.17 25.68 -15.49
CA GLY A 742 -7.88 26.01 -14.90
C GLY A 742 -7.77 27.50 -14.54
N SER A 743 -7.54 27.77 -13.25
CA SER A 743 -7.48 29.13 -12.72
C SER A 743 -6.38 29.96 -13.40
N GLU A 744 -6.82 31.08 -14.00
CA GLU A 744 -5.95 32.09 -14.60
C GLU A 744 -5.06 32.74 -13.53
N LEU A 745 -3.88 33.25 -13.92
CA LEU A 745 -3.03 33.99 -12.97
C LEU A 745 -3.74 35.27 -12.54
N THR A 746 -4.08 35.32 -11.25
CA THR A 746 -4.74 36.50 -10.66
C THR A 746 -3.81 37.72 -10.67
N LEU A 747 -4.36 38.89 -10.99
CA LEU A 747 -3.61 40.15 -11.06
C LEU A 747 -2.84 40.46 -9.75
N SER A 748 -3.38 40.04 -8.61
CA SER A 748 -2.77 40.19 -7.28
C SER A 748 -1.42 39.47 -7.12
N GLN A 749 -1.19 38.35 -7.82
CA GLN A 749 0.08 37.61 -7.79
C GLN A 749 1.19 38.32 -8.59
N VAL A 750 0.82 39.17 -9.56
CA VAL A 750 1.74 39.86 -10.48
C VAL A 750 1.91 41.35 -10.12
N ALA A 751 1.00 41.91 -9.32
CA ALA A 751 0.95 43.32 -8.93
C ALA A 751 2.29 43.91 -8.43
N GLY A 752 3.10 43.13 -7.70
CA GLY A 752 4.42 43.54 -7.22
C GLY A 752 5.38 44.03 -8.29
N LEU A 753 5.35 43.42 -9.48
CA LEU A 753 6.23 43.79 -10.59
C LEU A 753 5.91 45.19 -11.13
N PHE A 754 4.63 45.56 -11.15
CA PHE A 754 4.20 46.90 -11.56
C PHE A 754 4.63 47.98 -10.56
N TYR A 755 4.57 47.70 -9.25
CA TYR A 755 5.05 48.65 -8.23
C TYR A 755 6.56 48.89 -8.35
N VAL A 756 7.37 47.84 -8.58
CA VAL A 756 8.82 47.98 -8.80
C VAL A 756 9.13 48.80 -10.06
N LEU A 757 8.40 48.56 -11.16
CA LEU A 757 8.56 49.30 -12.42
C LEU A 757 8.25 50.80 -12.24
N VAL A 758 7.12 51.13 -11.62
CA VAL A 758 6.70 52.53 -11.38
C VAL A 758 7.67 53.24 -10.43
N GLY A 759 8.15 52.55 -9.40
CA GLY A 759 9.19 53.07 -8.49
C GLY A 759 10.49 53.37 -9.23
N GLY A 760 10.96 52.45 -10.07
CA GLY A 760 12.18 52.61 -10.87
C GLY A 760 12.12 53.79 -11.86
N LEU A 761 11.01 53.92 -12.59
CA LEU A 761 10.77 55.05 -13.50
C LEU A 761 10.73 56.40 -12.76
N SER A 762 10.09 56.43 -11.59
CA SER A 762 10.00 57.64 -10.76
C SER A 762 11.38 58.07 -10.24
N LEU A 763 12.21 57.09 -9.80
CA LEU A 763 13.57 57.34 -9.36
C LEU A 763 14.47 57.84 -10.51
N ALA A 764 14.39 57.21 -11.68
CA ALA A 764 15.15 57.62 -12.86
C ALA A 764 14.82 59.05 -13.31
N MET A 765 13.52 59.41 -13.33
CA MET A 765 13.06 60.78 -13.59
C MET A 765 13.60 61.77 -12.55
N GLY A 766 13.58 61.40 -11.27
CA GLY A 766 14.14 62.20 -10.19
C GLY A 766 15.64 62.46 -10.33
N VAL A 767 16.43 61.42 -10.67
CA VAL A 767 17.87 61.54 -10.92
C VAL A 767 18.14 62.44 -12.13
N ALA A 768 17.43 62.25 -13.24
CA ALA A 768 17.58 63.08 -14.44
C ALA A 768 17.27 64.56 -14.17
N LEU A 769 16.23 64.86 -13.39
CA LEU A 769 15.92 66.23 -12.94
C LEU A 769 17.01 66.80 -12.04
N ILE A 770 17.56 66.02 -11.11
CA ILE A 770 18.67 66.44 -10.23
C ILE A 770 19.93 66.74 -11.06
N GLU A 771 20.30 65.87 -12.00
CA GLU A 771 21.44 66.11 -12.88
C GLU A 771 21.24 67.34 -13.77
N PHE A 772 20.06 67.50 -14.38
CA PHE A 772 19.72 68.68 -15.16
C PHE A 772 19.81 69.97 -14.33
N CYS A 773 19.31 69.96 -13.09
CA CYS A 773 19.43 71.09 -12.17
C CYS A 773 20.87 71.35 -11.71
N ARG A 774 21.69 70.32 -11.46
CA ARG A 774 23.10 70.49 -11.06
C ARG A 774 23.96 70.96 -12.22
N HIS A 775 23.76 70.40 -13.41
CA HIS A 775 24.41 70.82 -14.64
C HIS A 775 24.04 72.25 -15.01
N GLY A 776 22.75 72.60 -15.01
CA GLY A 776 22.26 73.96 -15.24
C GLY A 776 22.79 74.98 -14.22
N ARG A 777 22.91 74.62 -12.94
CA ARG A 777 23.60 75.46 -11.93
C ARG A 777 25.09 75.62 -12.22
N SER A 778 25.77 74.55 -12.68
CA SER A 778 27.20 74.60 -12.99
C SER A 778 27.51 75.43 -14.25
N GLU A 779 26.66 75.38 -15.29
CA GLU A 779 26.78 76.26 -16.46
C GLU A 779 26.45 77.71 -16.11
N ALA A 780 25.36 77.97 -15.36
CA ALA A 780 25.00 79.32 -14.91
C ALA A 780 26.10 79.98 -14.06
N ALA A 781 26.78 79.19 -13.20
CA ALA A 781 27.92 79.65 -12.41
C ALA A 781 29.18 79.94 -13.25
N ARG A 782 29.35 79.26 -14.40
CA ARG A 782 30.44 79.58 -15.37
C ARG A 782 30.12 80.80 -16.24
N ALA A 783 28.84 81.08 -16.47
CA ALA A 783 28.39 82.17 -17.33
C ALA A 783 28.06 83.49 -16.60
N ASN A 784 28.01 83.50 -15.26
CA ASN A 784 27.60 84.66 -14.44
C ASN A 784 26.20 85.23 -14.81
N VAL A 785 25.22 84.35 -15.07
CA VAL A 785 23.83 84.72 -15.39
C VAL A 785 22.85 84.10 -14.38
N PRO A 786 21.80 84.80 -13.92
CA PRO A 786 20.80 84.21 -13.03
C PRO A 786 20.10 82.98 -13.65
N LEU A 787 19.90 81.95 -12.81
CA LEU A 787 19.47 80.59 -13.20
C LEU A 787 18.16 80.54 -14.03
N ARG A 788 17.25 81.51 -13.84
CA ARG A 788 15.95 81.57 -14.54
C ARG A 788 16.11 81.85 -16.04
N ASP A 789 17.09 82.67 -16.42
CA ASP A 789 17.22 83.14 -17.80
C ASP A 789 18.07 82.17 -18.64
N ALA A 790 19.09 81.55 -18.03
CA ALA A 790 19.84 80.46 -18.64
C ALA A 790 18.96 79.25 -19.02
N LEU A 791 17.99 78.89 -18.17
CA LEU A 791 17.04 77.80 -18.44
C LEU A 791 15.99 78.18 -19.48
N ARG A 792 15.54 79.45 -19.54
CA ARG A 792 14.64 79.93 -20.59
C ARG A 792 15.31 80.01 -21.96
N ALA A 793 16.59 80.38 -22.02
CA ALA A 793 17.32 80.50 -23.29
C ALA A 793 17.47 79.15 -24.03
N LYS A 794 17.87 78.07 -23.33
CA LYS A 794 17.97 76.72 -23.94
C LYS A 794 16.60 76.10 -24.27
N ALA A 795 15.51 76.47 -23.58
CA ALA A 795 14.17 75.97 -23.87
C ALA A 795 13.60 76.47 -25.23
N HIS A 796 14.12 77.58 -25.78
CA HIS A 796 13.69 78.13 -27.08
C HIS A 796 14.65 77.83 -28.24
N LEU A 797 15.83 77.25 -27.98
CA LEU A 797 16.87 77.00 -28.99
C LEU A 797 16.74 75.66 -29.73
N GLY A 798 15.69 74.87 -29.46
CA GLY A 798 15.48 73.57 -30.10
C GLY A 798 14.87 73.59 -31.51
N ASN A 799 14.61 74.76 -32.12
CA ASN A 799 13.72 74.86 -33.28
C ASN A 799 14.18 75.71 -34.48
N THR A 800 15.39 76.29 -34.46
CA THR A 800 15.83 77.20 -35.55
C THR A 800 17.33 77.17 -35.85
N GLU A 801 17.83 76.07 -36.40
CA GLU A 801 19.03 76.12 -37.25
C GLU A 801 18.96 75.04 -38.34
N ARG A 802 18.49 75.44 -39.53
CA ARG A 802 18.37 74.56 -40.70
C ARG A 802 18.53 75.36 -42.00
N LYS A 803 19.58 75.00 -42.76
CA LYS A 803 19.84 75.25 -44.20
C LYS A 803 20.68 76.48 -44.63
N GLY A 804 21.66 76.16 -45.49
CA GLY A 804 22.50 77.03 -46.33
C GLY A 804 23.98 76.94 -45.91
N GLN A 805 24.98 76.60 -46.73
CA GLN A 805 25.14 76.23 -48.16
C GLN A 805 26.46 75.42 -48.31
N SER A 806 26.85 74.72 -49.40
CA SER A 806 26.18 74.18 -50.62
C SER A 806 27.20 73.31 -51.40
N GLN A 807 26.75 72.20 -52.06
CA GLN A 807 27.48 71.42 -53.10
C GLN A 807 28.76 70.65 -52.64
N ARG A 808 29.12 69.46 -53.15
CA ARG A 808 28.79 68.78 -54.42
C ARG A 808 28.78 67.23 -54.26
N ALA A 809 27.80 66.58 -54.89
CA ALA A 809 27.86 65.32 -55.67
C ALA A 809 28.40 64.00 -55.04
N ALA A 810 27.78 62.82 -55.25
CA ALA A 810 26.50 62.48 -55.91
C ALA A 810 26.02 61.05 -55.57
N GLN A 811 24.75 60.79 -55.89
CA GLN A 811 24.20 59.53 -56.48
C GLN A 811 23.16 58.71 -55.66
N ARG A 812 21.88 59.02 -55.97
CA ARG A 812 20.69 58.12 -56.12
C ARG A 812 20.18 57.26 -54.96
N ASP A 813 18.88 56.96 -54.87
CA ASP A 813 17.63 57.73 -55.12
C ASP A 813 16.42 56.88 -54.65
N ASN A 814 15.35 57.57 -54.22
CA ASN A 814 13.93 57.14 -54.14
C ASN A 814 13.37 56.13 -53.09
N GLU A 815 12.35 56.66 -52.39
CA GLU A 815 11.00 56.11 -52.14
C GLU A 815 10.62 55.30 -50.87
N ARG A 816 10.14 56.08 -49.86
CA ARG A 816 8.87 55.98 -49.11
C ARG A 816 8.23 54.60 -48.79
N LEU A 817 8.19 54.33 -47.47
CA LEU A 817 6.99 54.06 -46.61
C LEU A 817 5.94 52.98 -47.00
N GLY A 818 5.67 52.07 -46.05
CA GLY A 818 4.33 52.01 -45.43
C GLY A 818 3.50 50.70 -45.46
N TRP A 819 3.67 49.87 -44.42
CA TRP A 819 2.64 49.06 -43.71
C TRP A 819 1.65 48.10 -44.44
N ASN A 820 1.58 46.88 -43.86
CA ASN A 820 0.49 45.89 -43.85
C ASN A 820 -0.01 45.20 -45.14
N GLY A 821 0.02 43.86 -45.07
CA GLY A 821 -1.14 43.04 -45.41
C GLY A 821 -1.12 42.23 -46.72
N GLY A 822 -0.83 40.93 -46.60
CA GLY A 822 -1.60 39.91 -47.33
C GLY A 822 -1.25 39.59 -48.79
N ALA A 823 -0.45 38.52 -48.93
CA ALA A 823 -0.71 37.37 -49.82
C ALA A 823 -0.23 37.38 -51.30
N PHE A 824 0.18 36.17 -51.71
CA PHE A 824 0.52 35.66 -53.05
C PHE A 824 1.75 36.29 -53.76
N GLY A 825 2.77 35.53 -54.17
CA GLY A 825 3.06 34.11 -53.97
C GLY A 825 4.08 33.55 -54.99
N SER A 826 4.43 32.26 -54.84
CA SER A 826 5.16 31.43 -55.82
C SER A 826 6.68 31.68 -56.01
N GLN A 827 7.43 30.58 -56.18
CA GLN A 827 8.86 30.47 -56.55
C GLN A 827 9.85 31.15 -55.57
N TYR A 828 10.57 30.46 -54.69
CA TYR A 828 10.99 29.05 -54.67
C TYR A 828 10.82 28.44 -53.27
N TYR A 829 9.94 27.43 -53.14
CA TYR A 829 10.13 26.18 -52.36
C TYR A 829 8.82 25.38 -52.39
N SER A 830 8.81 24.24 -53.08
CA SER A 830 7.80 23.18 -52.93
C SER A 830 8.33 21.87 -53.55
N PRO A 831 7.82 20.70 -53.13
CA PRO A 831 8.67 19.52 -52.98
C PRO A 831 8.42 18.38 -53.97
N ALA A 832 9.43 17.51 -54.09
CA ALA A 832 9.35 16.11 -54.47
C ALA A 832 10.39 15.38 -53.59
N ASN A 833 10.16 14.22 -52.98
CA ASN A 833 9.07 13.25 -53.08
C ASN A 833 8.79 12.72 -54.49
N GLN A 834 9.55 11.70 -54.89
CA GLN A 834 8.96 10.48 -55.44
C GLN A 834 9.84 9.26 -55.08
N ILE A 835 9.21 8.31 -54.36
CA ILE A 835 9.33 6.83 -54.48
C ILE A 835 10.74 6.23 -54.22
N GLY A 836 10.93 5.24 -53.34
CA GLY A 836 9.99 4.47 -52.51
C GLY A 836 10.78 3.42 -51.69
N GLN A 837 10.11 2.35 -51.23
CA GLN A 837 10.58 1.34 -50.25
C GLN A 837 10.61 1.92 -48.82
N GLU A 838 9.88 1.42 -47.82
CA GLU A 838 9.63 0.03 -47.35
C GLU A 838 10.85 -0.56 -46.60
N GLU A 839 10.55 -1.31 -45.53
CA GLU A 839 11.47 -2.05 -44.62
C GLU A 839 12.16 -1.30 -43.45
N THR A 840 11.60 -1.55 -42.26
CA THR A 840 12.26 -2.07 -41.02
C THR A 840 13.71 -1.65 -40.70
N ALA A 841 13.96 -0.96 -39.59
CA ALA A 841 14.13 -1.48 -38.21
C ALA A 841 15.56 -2.00 -37.88
N LEU A 842 15.82 -2.25 -36.57
CA LEU A 842 17.08 -2.72 -35.96
C LEU A 842 18.13 -1.61 -35.73
N HIS A 843 18.88 -1.54 -34.62
CA HIS A 843 18.99 -2.38 -33.42
C HIS A 843 19.10 -1.47 -32.17
N SER A 844 18.61 -1.89 -30.99
CA SER A 844 19.51 -2.58 -30.05
C SER A 844 18.76 -3.49 -29.07
N SER A 845 19.15 -4.76 -29.12
CA SER A 845 18.86 -5.76 -28.09
C SER A 845 19.99 -6.79 -28.15
N PHE A 846 20.75 -6.97 -27.07
CA PHE A 846 21.67 -8.10 -26.98
C PHE A 846 21.78 -8.63 -25.54
N THR A 847 20.96 -9.64 -25.28
CA THR A 847 21.39 -10.88 -24.63
C THR A 847 21.27 -11.96 -25.74
N GLN A 848 22.05 -13.04 -25.79
CA GLN A 848 22.72 -13.75 -24.71
C GLN A 848 23.82 -14.67 -25.29
N VAL A 849 24.82 -15.01 -24.47
CA VAL A 849 25.39 -16.37 -24.36
C VAL A 849 25.43 -16.69 -22.86
#